data_AF-A0A970BK22-F1
#
_entry.id   AF-A0A970BK22-F1
#
_cell.length_a   1.000
_cell.length_b   1.000
_cell.length_c   1.000
_cell.angle_alpha   90.00
_cell.angle_beta   90.00
_cell.angle_gamma   90.00
#
_symmetry.space_group_name_H-M   'P 1'
#
loop_
_entity.id
_entity.type
_entity.pdbx_description
1 polymer ?
#
loop_
_entity_poly.entity_id
_entity_poly.type
_entity_poly.pdbx_seq_one_letter_code
_entity_poly.pdbx_strand_id
1 'polypeptide(L)'
;MKKNIFFIFFIFFILFGFYSFSQTLIKPQHSEIFAYSGDNQTQTLGKLTDNPIRVLVLDENKKPIQNYELNFSIISYPKSSKGYFLTETKVKTDKNGIANTYLQLGDKEGEYSILVRGANDINDDFLVYTVNARNKSWIFFLVIGMLGGISIFLFGMNILGKGMVSVAGNKMRDLINKFTKNRFSGLIAGFVLTLLVQSSTAASVLIIGFVEGGLMSFTQSLSMILGSAVGTTITAQLIALNITDYALLIIAIGFGFFMFSRSSKFKYLGRAILGLGFLFFGMFVISQTMAPLRNYTEFVEILIGLENPFVGIAVGFVFTVILNSTIAFIGIIITISTQGFLSIDAAIPLILGTNMGNTLIAVIASLKAGREAQRVALANILFKFSAVFIFVWWIPELSALVKSFSPKKLASMSDYEYFAETVPHQIANVHTIFNIAMAIVMLPLINFYAYIIKKILPDKEKMPFKLKYINMAVNVSPALTLSLAKKETLRMGNKIKELVAAGLIPFFDRNENILEKWQALENEADFLQKNINKYLLSVSNQSVDEQQLNDAFQIMYVVKELEMIGDIINTNLRHQATKWLVSNADFSDDGKIELEEIHLKALKQISRSMEVFDEFNQEKAAHVRSKYQKYADLAESLEKSHYERLFTQNQQTLSSSEIHLELLGLLNSVNRHATNIARILMNWQKEEDR
;
A
#
# COMPACT_ATOMS: atom_id res chain seq x y z
N MET A 1 -22.19 -101.73 -1.96
CA MET A 1 -21.04 -101.00 -2.56
C MET A 1 -21.37 -99.65 -3.22
N LYS A 2 -22.59 -99.34 -3.66
CA LYS A 2 -22.90 -98.03 -4.31
C LYS A 2 -23.14 -96.83 -3.38
N LYS A 3 -23.40 -97.03 -2.07
CA LYS A 3 -23.62 -95.92 -1.11
C LYS A 3 -22.33 -95.28 -0.57
N ASN A 4 -21.20 -95.98 -0.60
CA ASN A 4 -19.93 -95.44 -0.07
C ASN A 4 -19.15 -94.61 -1.12
N ILE A 5 -19.38 -94.83 -2.42
CA ILE A 5 -18.72 -94.04 -3.47
C ILE A 5 -19.31 -92.63 -3.56
N PHE A 6 -20.63 -92.47 -3.37
CA PHE A 6 -21.28 -91.16 -3.36
C PHE A 6 -20.87 -90.32 -2.14
N PHE A 7 -20.71 -90.94 -0.97
CA PHE A 7 -20.26 -90.26 0.24
C PHE A 7 -18.78 -89.84 0.16
N ILE A 8 -17.93 -90.65 -0.48
CA ILE A 8 -16.53 -90.30 -0.75
C ILE A 8 -16.44 -89.18 -1.81
N PHE A 9 -17.25 -89.19 -2.86
CA PHE A 9 -17.31 -88.10 -3.86
C PHE A 9 -17.86 -86.79 -3.26
N PHE A 10 -18.84 -86.86 -2.36
CA PHE A 10 -19.43 -85.70 -1.69
C PHE A 10 -18.46 -85.08 -0.67
N ILE A 11 -17.69 -85.90 0.05
CA ILE A 11 -16.61 -85.45 0.93
C ILE A 11 -15.42 -84.93 0.11
N PHE A 12 -15.13 -85.48 -1.07
CA PHE A 12 -14.11 -84.96 -1.99
C PHE A 12 -14.51 -83.57 -2.52
N PHE A 13 -15.80 -83.32 -2.79
CA PHE A 13 -16.31 -82.00 -3.22
C PHE A 13 -16.40 -80.96 -2.08
N ILE A 14 -16.50 -81.40 -0.83
CA ILE A 14 -16.53 -80.51 0.34
C ILE A 14 -15.10 -80.22 0.85
N LEU A 15 -14.15 -81.15 0.72
CA LEU A 15 -12.73 -80.92 1.01
C LEU A 15 -11.98 -80.19 -0.11
N PHE A 16 -12.44 -80.31 -1.36
CA PHE A 16 -12.06 -79.44 -2.49
C PHE A 16 -13.16 -78.42 -2.81
N GLY A 17 -13.83 -77.91 -1.78
CA GLY A 17 -14.54 -76.64 -1.94
C GLY A 17 -13.56 -75.65 -2.56
N PHE A 18 -13.90 -75.13 -3.74
CA PHE A 18 -13.16 -74.06 -4.38
C PHE A 18 -12.93 -72.96 -3.33
N TYR A 19 -11.73 -72.90 -2.77
CA TYR A 19 -11.21 -71.66 -2.23
C TYR A 19 -11.07 -70.75 -3.45
N SER A 20 -12.15 -70.06 -3.79
CA SER A 20 -12.04 -68.82 -4.53
C SER A 20 -11.23 -67.90 -3.63
N PHE A 21 -9.91 -67.88 -3.82
CA PHE A 21 -9.04 -66.86 -3.26
C PHE A 21 -9.58 -65.53 -3.80
N SER A 22 -10.33 -64.79 -2.97
CA SER A 22 -10.68 -63.42 -3.30
C SER A 22 -9.52 -62.55 -2.82
N GLN A 23 -8.69 -62.11 -3.77
CA GLN A 23 -7.68 -61.08 -3.52
C GLN A 23 -8.29 -59.70 -3.75
N THR A 24 -7.74 -58.69 -3.08
CA THR A 24 -8.06 -57.29 -3.35
C THR A 24 -6.80 -56.54 -3.75
N LEU A 25 -6.88 -55.85 -4.89
CA LEU A 25 -5.83 -54.96 -5.38
C LEU A 25 -6.07 -53.55 -4.86
N ILE A 26 -5.09 -52.96 -4.18
CA ILE A 26 -5.17 -51.57 -3.71
C ILE A 26 -3.93 -50.75 -4.11
N LYS A 27 -4.16 -49.46 -4.36
CA LYS A 27 -3.08 -48.46 -4.50
C LYS A 27 -2.53 -48.17 -3.09
N PRO A 28 -1.30 -48.56 -2.75
CA PRO A 28 -0.77 -48.37 -1.40
C PRO A 28 -0.57 -46.88 -1.11
N GLN A 29 -0.87 -46.48 0.12
CA GLN A 29 -0.63 -45.14 0.64
C GLN A 29 0.44 -45.19 1.74
N HIS A 30 1.19 -44.11 1.91
CA HIS A 30 2.19 -43.95 2.97
C HIS A 30 1.97 -42.61 3.68
N SER A 31 2.10 -42.57 5.00
CA SER A 31 1.79 -41.38 5.81
C SER A 31 2.71 -40.19 5.53
N GLU A 32 3.94 -40.46 5.08
CA GLU A 32 4.97 -39.43 4.84
C GLU A 32 5.31 -39.21 3.36
N ILE A 33 4.77 -40.03 2.45
CA ILE A 33 5.13 -39.98 1.02
C ILE A 33 3.85 -39.79 0.21
N PHE A 34 3.65 -38.58 -0.32
CA PHE A 34 2.55 -38.31 -1.24
C PHE A 34 2.74 -39.10 -2.54
N ALA A 35 1.64 -39.54 -3.15
CA ALA A 35 1.64 -40.38 -4.35
C ALA A 35 2.53 -41.65 -4.23
N TYR A 36 2.61 -42.26 -3.04
CA TYR A 36 3.39 -43.48 -2.80
C TYR A 36 3.07 -44.63 -3.76
N SER A 37 1.83 -44.74 -4.25
CA SER A 37 1.46 -45.74 -5.25
C SER A 37 2.13 -45.52 -6.62
N GLY A 38 2.72 -44.36 -6.88
CA GLY A 38 3.22 -43.96 -8.20
C GLY A 38 2.10 -43.56 -9.18
N ASP A 39 0.86 -43.45 -8.72
CA ASP A 39 -0.27 -42.98 -9.52
C ASP A 39 -0.30 -41.46 -9.65
N ASN A 40 -0.81 -40.96 -10.77
CA ASN A 40 -0.90 -39.54 -11.12
C ASN A 40 0.43 -38.76 -11.06
N GLN A 41 1.58 -39.45 -11.17
CA GLN A 41 2.86 -38.76 -11.20
C GLN A 41 3.12 -38.09 -12.56
N THR A 42 4.01 -37.11 -12.57
CA THR A 42 4.45 -36.40 -13.78
C THR A 42 5.94 -36.63 -14.01
N GLN A 43 6.34 -36.93 -15.23
CA GLN A 43 7.74 -37.11 -15.58
C GLN A 43 8.06 -36.54 -16.97
N THR A 44 9.33 -36.17 -17.15
CA THR A 44 9.87 -35.63 -18.39
C THR A 44 10.01 -36.70 -19.49
N LEU A 45 9.77 -36.30 -20.74
CA LEU A 45 9.87 -37.18 -21.91
C LEU A 45 11.18 -37.98 -21.95
N GLY A 46 11.10 -39.25 -22.34
CA GLY A 46 12.25 -40.15 -22.46
C GLY A 46 12.86 -40.63 -21.15
N LYS A 47 12.37 -40.18 -19.99
CA LYS A 47 12.87 -40.62 -18.68
C LYS A 47 12.01 -41.73 -18.07
N LEU A 48 12.64 -42.49 -17.18
CA LEU A 48 11.99 -43.40 -16.26
C LEU A 48 11.22 -42.62 -15.20
N THR A 49 10.05 -43.10 -14.78
CA THR A 49 9.29 -42.53 -13.65
C THR A 49 10.13 -42.46 -12.39
N ASP A 50 10.08 -41.34 -11.66
CA ASP A 50 10.85 -41.17 -10.41
C ASP A 50 10.29 -42.07 -9.30
N ASN A 51 8.97 -42.23 -9.25
CA ASN A 51 8.31 -43.18 -8.36
C ASN A 51 7.92 -44.45 -9.14
N PRO A 52 8.17 -45.65 -8.60
CA PRO A 52 7.62 -46.86 -9.19
C PRO A 52 6.11 -46.89 -9.02
N ILE A 53 5.44 -47.53 -9.98
CA ILE A 53 4.03 -47.92 -9.89
C ILE A 53 3.96 -49.10 -8.93
N ARG A 54 3.37 -48.90 -7.75
CA ARG A 54 3.28 -49.88 -6.67
C ARG A 54 1.84 -50.36 -6.52
N VAL A 55 1.64 -51.67 -6.40
CA VAL A 55 0.36 -52.31 -6.08
C VAL A 55 0.52 -53.14 -4.83
N LEU A 56 -0.43 -53.02 -3.89
CA LEU A 56 -0.52 -53.89 -2.72
C LEU A 56 -1.64 -54.89 -2.91
N VAL A 57 -1.32 -56.17 -2.71
CA VAL A 57 -2.26 -57.29 -2.83
C VAL A 57 -2.57 -57.82 -1.44
N LEU A 58 -3.86 -57.84 -1.10
CA LEU A 58 -4.36 -58.33 0.17
C LEU A 58 -5.26 -59.56 -0.02
N ASP A 59 -5.27 -60.45 0.98
CA ASP A 59 -6.26 -61.52 1.08
C ASP A 59 -7.59 -61.01 1.68
N GLU A 60 -8.57 -61.91 1.77
CA GLU A 60 -9.90 -61.64 2.36
C GLU A 60 -9.84 -61.12 3.80
N ASN A 61 -8.77 -61.41 4.54
CA ASN A 61 -8.53 -60.97 5.91
C ASN A 61 -7.69 -59.68 5.99
N LYS A 62 -7.49 -58.99 4.86
CA LYS A 62 -6.64 -57.79 4.72
C LYS A 62 -5.16 -58.03 5.06
N LYS A 63 -4.67 -59.27 4.94
CA LYS A 63 -3.24 -59.57 5.11
C LYS A 63 -2.52 -59.54 3.77
N PRO A 64 -1.25 -59.07 3.72
CA PRO A 64 -0.51 -59.02 2.47
C PRO A 64 -0.19 -60.41 1.91
N ILE A 65 -0.37 -60.59 0.60
CA ILE A 65 -0.06 -61.84 -0.10
C ILE A 65 1.32 -61.74 -0.74
N GLN A 66 2.27 -62.58 -0.33
CA GLN A 66 3.61 -62.67 -0.93
C GLN A 66 3.63 -63.57 -2.17
N ASN A 67 4.53 -63.27 -3.13
CA ASN A 67 4.75 -64.03 -4.37
C ASN A 67 3.52 -64.13 -5.29
N TYR A 68 2.54 -63.25 -5.14
CA TYR A 68 1.40 -63.14 -6.03
C TYR A 68 1.82 -62.43 -7.33
N GLU A 69 1.53 -63.02 -8.48
CA GLU A 69 1.97 -62.50 -9.78
C GLU A 69 0.95 -61.51 -10.37
N LEU A 70 1.42 -60.32 -10.75
CA LEU A 70 0.64 -59.26 -11.39
C LEU A 70 1.14 -58.99 -12.80
N ASN A 71 0.19 -58.73 -13.71
CA ASN A 71 0.45 -58.27 -15.07
C ASN A 71 0.20 -56.77 -15.18
N PHE A 72 1.23 -56.03 -15.60
CA PHE A 72 1.18 -54.60 -15.91
C PHE A 72 1.17 -54.41 -17.43
N SER A 73 0.21 -53.62 -17.93
CA SER A 73 0.05 -53.35 -19.36
C SER A 73 -0.27 -51.88 -19.60
N ILE A 74 0.37 -51.29 -20.61
CA ILE A 74 0.05 -49.92 -21.03
C ILE A 74 -1.19 -50.01 -21.94
N ILE A 75 -2.30 -49.40 -21.53
CA ILE A 75 -3.58 -49.47 -22.25
C ILE A 75 -3.90 -48.18 -23.02
N SER A 76 -3.27 -47.07 -22.65
CA SER A 76 -3.40 -45.78 -23.33
C SER A 76 -2.07 -45.04 -23.29
N TYR A 77 -1.75 -44.34 -24.37
CA TYR A 77 -0.54 -43.54 -24.51
C TYR A 77 -0.76 -42.42 -25.55
N PRO A 78 0.06 -41.36 -25.53
CA PRO A 78 -0.08 -40.25 -26.47
C PRO A 78 0.08 -40.69 -27.92
N LYS A 79 -0.78 -40.15 -28.80
CA LYS A 79 -0.81 -40.51 -30.22
C LYS A 79 0.58 -40.33 -30.87
N SER A 80 1.03 -41.36 -31.57
CA SER A 80 2.34 -41.41 -32.25
C SER A 80 3.57 -41.34 -31.34
N SER A 81 3.42 -41.58 -30.03
CA SER A 81 4.56 -41.68 -29.11
C SER A 81 5.40 -42.92 -29.38
N LYS A 82 6.72 -42.83 -29.20
CA LYS A 82 7.70 -43.92 -29.34
C LYS A 82 8.64 -43.98 -28.13
N GLY A 83 9.27 -45.12 -27.92
CA GLY A 83 10.32 -45.29 -26.89
C GLY A 83 9.80 -45.42 -25.45
N TYR A 84 8.50 -45.65 -25.28
CA TYR A 84 7.92 -45.97 -23.97
C TYR A 84 7.93 -47.48 -23.71
N PHE A 85 8.19 -47.90 -22.48
CA PHE A 85 8.11 -49.30 -22.05
C PHE A 85 8.01 -49.41 -20.53
N LEU A 86 7.48 -50.53 -20.05
CA LEU A 86 7.55 -50.92 -18.63
C LEU A 86 8.82 -51.73 -18.40
N THR A 87 9.54 -51.43 -17.33
CA THR A 87 10.76 -52.18 -16.92
C THR A 87 10.45 -53.65 -16.70
N GLU A 88 9.34 -53.95 -16.02
CA GLU A 88 8.80 -55.30 -15.87
C GLU A 88 7.29 -55.30 -16.11
N THR A 89 6.80 -56.23 -16.93
CA THR A 89 5.36 -56.40 -17.22
C THR A 89 4.71 -57.50 -16.39
N LYS A 90 5.51 -58.42 -15.83
CA LYS A 90 5.07 -59.45 -14.90
C LYS A 90 5.89 -59.37 -13.63
N VAL A 91 5.26 -59.00 -12.52
CA VAL A 91 5.95 -58.75 -11.24
C VAL A 91 5.29 -59.56 -10.13
N LYS A 92 6.08 -60.18 -9.27
CA LYS A 92 5.60 -60.87 -8.08
C LYS A 92 5.66 -59.96 -6.86
N THR A 93 4.67 -60.06 -5.98
CA THR A 93 4.65 -59.30 -4.73
C THR A 93 5.74 -59.74 -3.76
N ASP A 94 6.30 -58.79 -3.02
CA ASP A 94 7.28 -59.02 -1.96
C ASP A 94 6.63 -59.55 -0.65
N LYS A 95 7.42 -59.67 0.42
CA LYS A 95 6.96 -60.10 1.75
C LYS A 95 5.89 -59.19 2.39
N ASN A 96 5.78 -57.95 1.92
CA ASN A 96 4.79 -56.99 2.37
C ASN A 96 3.57 -56.94 1.42
N GLY A 97 3.49 -57.87 0.46
CA GLY A 97 2.44 -57.95 -0.54
C GLY A 97 2.50 -56.86 -1.62
N ILE A 98 3.65 -56.20 -1.78
CA ILE A 98 3.81 -55.10 -2.74
C ILE A 98 4.55 -55.58 -3.98
N ALA A 99 3.98 -55.32 -5.15
CA ALA A 99 4.65 -55.46 -6.45
C ALA A 99 4.89 -54.07 -7.03
N ASN A 100 6.02 -53.87 -7.71
CA ASN A 100 6.38 -52.58 -8.27
C ASN A 100 7.02 -52.67 -9.66
N THR A 101 6.79 -51.66 -10.49
CA THR A 101 7.43 -51.53 -11.81
C THR A 101 7.63 -50.06 -12.15
N TYR A 102 8.55 -49.76 -13.06
CA TYR A 102 8.79 -48.40 -13.56
C TYR A 102 8.36 -48.27 -15.02
N LEU A 103 7.84 -47.10 -15.37
CA LEU A 103 7.49 -46.73 -16.75
C LEU A 103 8.56 -45.79 -17.31
N GLN A 104 9.13 -46.10 -18.47
CA GLN A 104 9.84 -45.13 -19.28
C GLN A 104 8.85 -44.43 -20.21
N LEU A 105 8.84 -43.10 -20.16
CA LEU A 105 7.98 -42.27 -21.00
C LEU A 105 8.55 -42.15 -22.41
N GLY A 106 7.65 -42.01 -23.38
CA GLY A 106 8.04 -41.82 -24.78
C GLY A 106 8.43 -40.39 -25.12
N ASP A 107 8.47 -40.09 -26.41
CA ASP A 107 8.90 -38.82 -27.00
C ASP A 107 7.77 -37.80 -27.22
N LYS A 108 6.53 -38.10 -26.80
CA LYS A 108 5.36 -37.20 -26.92
C LYS A 108 4.73 -36.91 -25.57
N GLU A 109 4.29 -35.66 -25.40
CA GLU A 109 3.52 -35.23 -24.23
C GLU A 109 2.13 -35.85 -24.21
N GLY A 110 1.62 -36.09 -23.01
CA GLY A 110 0.25 -36.57 -22.78
C GLY A 110 0.18 -37.61 -21.68
N GLU A 111 -0.97 -38.23 -21.56
CA GLU A 111 -1.25 -39.20 -20.50
C GLU A 111 -0.92 -40.63 -20.94
N TYR A 112 -0.30 -41.39 -20.03
CA TYR A 112 -0.12 -42.82 -20.12
C TYR A 112 -1.00 -43.50 -19.07
N SER A 113 -1.80 -44.48 -19.47
CA SER A 113 -2.61 -45.26 -18.55
C SER A 113 -2.09 -46.70 -18.49
N ILE A 114 -1.75 -47.17 -17.30
CA ILE A 114 -1.25 -48.52 -17.03
C ILE A 114 -2.34 -49.31 -16.30
N LEU A 115 -2.75 -50.43 -16.89
CA LEU A 115 -3.66 -51.38 -16.29
C LEU A 115 -2.87 -52.46 -15.56
N VAL A 116 -3.24 -52.74 -14.32
CA VAL A 116 -2.69 -53.82 -13.50
C VAL A 116 -3.76 -54.82 -13.13
N ARG A 117 -3.48 -56.10 -13.35
CA ARG A 117 -4.38 -57.23 -13.07
C ARG A 117 -3.62 -58.41 -12.46
N GLY A 118 -4.30 -59.25 -11.68
CA GLY A 118 -3.75 -60.54 -11.25
C GLY A 118 -3.45 -61.44 -12.45
N ALA A 119 -2.31 -62.13 -12.46
CA ALA A 119 -1.90 -62.96 -13.60
C ALA A 119 -2.78 -64.20 -13.83
N ASN A 120 -3.43 -64.68 -12.77
CA ASN A 120 -4.29 -65.88 -12.77
C ASN A 120 -5.77 -65.55 -12.55
N ASP A 121 -6.13 -64.27 -12.55
CA ASP A 121 -7.44 -63.83 -12.10
C ASP A 121 -8.42 -63.72 -13.27
N ILE A 122 -9.56 -64.41 -13.14
CA ILE A 122 -10.72 -64.33 -14.04
C ILE A 122 -11.70 -63.26 -13.54
N ASN A 123 -11.56 -62.81 -12.28
CA ASN A 123 -12.38 -61.75 -11.71
C ASN A 123 -11.91 -60.36 -12.17
N ASP A 124 -12.87 -59.46 -12.35
CA ASP A 124 -12.73 -58.09 -12.86
C ASP A 124 -11.96 -57.11 -11.93
N ASP A 125 -11.16 -57.58 -10.95
CA ASP A 125 -10.40 -56.66 -10.09
C ASP A 125 -9.15 -56.15 -10.83
N PHE A 126 -9.14 -54.85 -11.12
CA PHE A 126 -8.04 -54.19 -11.83
C PHE A 126 -7.82 -52.78 -11.32
N LEU A 127 -6.57 -52.32 -11.41
CA LEU A 127 -6.20 -50.95 -11.12
C LEU A 127 -5.72 -50.26 -12.38
N VAL A 128 -6.11 -49.00 -12.56
CA VAL A 128 -5.57 -48.14 -13.60
C VAL A 128 -4.70 -47.07 -12.93
N TYR A 129 -3.47 -46.93 -13.40
CA TYR A 129 -2.53 -45.90 -13.01
C TYR A 129 -2.36 -44.91 -14.15
N THR A 130 -2.24 -43.64 -13.82
CA THR A 130 -2.02 -42.56 -14.78
C THR A 130 -0.64 -41.93 -14.57
N VAL A 131 0.12 -41.75 -15.65
CA VAL A 131 1.41 -41.04 -15.64
C VAL A 131 1.40 -39.96 -16.71
N ASN A 132 1.78 -38.73 -16.33
CA ASN A 132 1.74 -37.57 -17.21
C ASN A 132 3.12 -37.29 -17.79
N ALA A 133 3.23 -37.37 -19.11
CA ALA A 133 4.46 -37.08 -19.84
C ALA A 133 4.52 -35.61 -20.28
N ARG A 134 5.58 -34.91 -19.90
CA ARG A 134 5.77 -33.47 -20.18
C ARG A 134 7.14 -33.18 -20.78
N ASN A 135 7.23 -32.20 -21.67
CA ASN A 135 8.48 -31.70 -22.22
C ASN A 135 9.34 -31.11 -21.10
N LYS A 136 10.67 -31.26 -21.15
CA LYS A 136 11.62 -30.68 -20.19
C LYS A 136 11.38 -29.18 -19.89
N SER A 137 10.90 -28.40 -20.87
CA SER A 137 10.64 -26.97 -20.72
C SER A 137 9.23 -26.60 -20.23
N TRP A 138 8.40 -27.56 -19.83
CA TRP A 138 7.00 -27.30 -19.45
C TRP A 138 6.85 -26.28 -18.32
N ILE A 139 7.73 -26.34 -17.31
CA ILE A 139 7.75 -25.38 -16.17
C ILE A 139 8.03 -23.96 -16.66
N PHE A 140 8.95 -23.80 -17.62
CA PHE A 140 9.26 -22.49 -18.19
C PHE A 140 8.04 -21.86 -18.89
N PHE A 141 7.35 -22.65 -19.72
CA PHE A 141 6.11 -22.19 -20.38
C PHE A 141 4.98 -21.94 -19.38
N LEU A 142 4.91 -22.70 -18.30
CA LEU A 142 3.98 -22.47 -17.20
C LEU A 142 4.23 -21.10 -16.55
N VAL A 143 5.48 -20.77 -16.22
CA VAL A 143 5.82 -19.46 -15.63
C VAL A 143 5.49 -18.32 -16.60
N ILE A 144 5.81 -18.46 -17.89
CA ILE A 144 5.49 -17.44 -18.90
C ILE A 144 3.98 -17.27 -19.05
N GLY A 145 3.22 -18.37 -19.15
CA GLY A 145 1.77 -18.32 -19.25
C GLY A 145 1.13 -17.67 -18.03
N MET A 146 1.65 -17.94 -16.83
CA MET A 146 1.21 -17.31 -15.58
C MET A 146 1.49 -15.81 -15.58
N LEU A 147 2.72 -15.39 -15.89
CA LEU A 147 3.08 -13.97 -15.96
C LEU A 147 2.25 -13.24 -17.02
N GLY A 148 2.05 -13.84 -18.19
CA GLY A 148 1.23 -13.28 -19.27
C GLY A 148 -0.25 -13.16 -18.87
N GLY A 149 -0.84 -14.22 -18.32
CA GLY A 149 -2.22 -14.24 -17.85
C GLY A 149 -2.46 -13.24 -16.71
N ILE A 150 -1.57 -13.18 -15.72
CA ILE A 150 -1.61 -12.18 -14.64
C ILE A 150 -1.47 -10.76 -15.21
N SER A 151 -0.57 -10.54 -16.16
CA SER A 151 -0.40 -9.21 -16.78
C SER A 151 -1.66 -8.75 -17.50
N ILE A 152 -2.29 -9.63 -18.29
CA ILE A 152 -3.57 -9.34 -18.97
C ILE A 152 -4.67 -9.07 -17.94
N PHE A 153 -4.74 -9.89 -16.89
CA PHE A 153 -5.71 -9.75 -15.80
C PHE A 153 -5.57 -8.40 -15.07
N LEU A 154 -4.35 -8.04 -14.65
CA LEU A 154 -4.04 -6.76 -14.00
C LEU A 154 -4.30 -5.57 -14.94
N PHE A 155 -3.97 -5.71 -16.22
CA PHE A 155 -4.26 -4.70 -17.24
C PHE A 155 -5.78 -4.50 -17.42
N GLY A 156 -6.55 -5.58 -17.47
CA GLY A 156 -8.00 -5.55 -17.50
C GLY A 156 -8.60 -4.81 -16.31
N MET A 157 -8.13 -5.11 -15.10
CA MET A 157 -8.52 -4.36 -13.89
C MET A 157 -8.16 -2.87 -13.96
N ASN A 158 -6.98 -2.52 -14.48
CA ASN A 158 -6.57 -1.11 -14.64
C ASN A 158 -7.49 -0.35 -15.60
N ILE A 159 -7.81 -0.96 -16.74
CA ILE A 159 -8.74 -0.40 -17.73
C ILE A 159 -10.14 -0.27 -17.14
N LEU A 160 -10.63 -1.30 -16.46
CA LEU A 160 -11.93 -1.32 -15.79
C LEU A 160 -12.04 -0.14 -14.81
N GLY A 161 -11.07 0.01 -13.91
CA GLY A 161 -11.02 1.12 -12.94
C GLY A 161 -11.03 2.49 -13.63
N LYS A 162 -10.18 2.71 -14.65
CA LYS A 162 -10.16 3.98 -15.40
C LYS A 162 -11.47 4.25 -16.13
N GLY A 163 -12.10 3.22 -16.68
CA GLY A 163 -13.43 3.30 -17.31
C GLY A 163 -14.50 3.72 -16.31
N MET A 164 -14.57 3.03 -15.16
CA MET A 164 -15.54 3.31 -14.09
C MET A 164 -15.38 4.73 -13.52
N VAL A 165 -14.16 5.17 -13.24
CA VAL A 165 -13.88 6.55 -12.80
C VAL A 165 -14.32 7.58 -13.84
N SER A 166 -14.09 7.30 -15.13
CA SER A 166 -14.48 8.21 -16.21
C SER A 166 -16.00 8.26 -16.41
N VAL A 167 -16.71 7.15 -16.18
CA VAL A 167 -18.18 7.11 -16.15
C VAL A 167 -18.74 7.93 -14.97
N ALA A 168 -18.04 7.94 -13.83
CA ALA A 168 -18.46 8.66 -12.63
C ALA A 168 -18.42 10.19 -12.79
N GLY A 169 -17.43 10.72 -13.51
CA GLY A 169 -17.30 12.16 -13.79
C GLY A 169 -17.32 13.03 -12.53
N ASN A 170 -18.09 14.13 -12.56
CA ASN A 170 -18.18 15.09 -11.45
C ASN A 170 -18.91 14.57 -10.20
N LYS A 171 -19.57 13.40 -10.26
CA LYS A 171 -20.33 12.84 -9.12
C LYS A 171 -19.44 12.50 -7.91
N MET A 172 -18.13 12.37 -8.11
CA MET A 172 -17.16 12.20 -7.02
C MET A 172 -17.20 13.38 -6.04
N ARG A 173 -17.41 14.60 -6.56
CA ARG A 173 -17.47 15.84 -5.76
C ARG A 173 -18.79 15.93 -4.98
N ASP A 174 -19.88 15.44 -5.56
CA ASP A 174 -21.19 15.36 -4.89
C ASP A 174 -21.21 14.30 -3.77
N LEU A 175 -20.48 13.20 -3.93
CA LEU A 175 -20.31 12.17 -2.90
C LEU A 175 -19.66 12.74 -1.63
N ILE A 176 -18.64 13.59 -1.79
CA ILE A 176 -17.94 14.27 -0.68
C ILE A 176 -18.90 15.20 0.08
N ASN A 177 -19.76 15.93 -0.66
CA ASN A 177 -20.67 16.92 -0.08
C ASN A 177 -21.93 16.32 0.58
N LYS A 178 -22.42 15.16 0.11
CA LYS A 178 -23.67 14.57 0.61
C LYS A 178 -23.52 13.54 1.74
N PHE A 179 -22.38 12.84 1.86
CA PHE A 179 -22.32 11.60 2.64
C PHE A 179 -21.41 11.60 3.90
N THR A 180 -20.98 12.75 4.41
CA THR A 180 -20.08 12.82 5.60
C THR A 180 -20.75 13.28 6.90
N LYS A 181 -22.09 13.36 6.94
CA LYS A 181 -22.83 13.88 8.12
C LYS A 181 -22.81 12.94 9.33
N ASN A 182 -22.75 11.62 9.15
CA ASN A 182 -22.67 10.65 10.24
C ASN A 182 -21.86 9.39 9.86
N ARG A 183 -21.62 8.49 10.83
CA ARG A 183 -20.77 7.30 10.62
C ARG A 183 -21.31 6.33 9.55
N PHE A 184 -22.63 6.13 9.46
CA PHE A 184 -23.25 5.26 8.47
C PHE A 184 -23.18 5.86 7.07
N SER A 185 -23.42 7.16 6.95
CA SER A 185 -23.26 7.85 5.67
C SER A 185 -21.82 7.78 5.18
N GLY A 186 -20.84 7.90 6.08
CA GLY A 186 -19.42 7.73 5.74
C GLY A 186 -19.09 6.31 5.25
N LEU A 187 -19.66 5.28 5.86
CA LEU A 187 -19.54 3.89 5.38
C LEU A 187 -20.11 3.73 3.97
N ILE A 188 -21.29 4.26 3.69
CA ILE A 188 -21.88 4.22 2.34
C ILE A 188 -21.01 5.01 1.36
N ALA A 189 -20.48 6.17 1.76
CA ALA A 189 -19.58 6.97 0.92
C ALA A 189 -18.33 6.17 0.52
N GLY A 190 -17.73 5.45 1.47
CA GLY A 190 -16.56 4.61 1.25
C GLY A 190 -16.84 3.44 0.31
N PHE A 191 -17.98 2.79 0.52
CA PHE A 191 -18.47 1.72 -0.35
C PHE A 191 -18.62 2.21 -1.79
N VAL A 192 -19.34 3.32 -2.00
CA VAL A 192 -19.53 3.90 -3.33
C VAL A 192 -18.20 4.37 -3.92
N LEU A 193 -17.34 5.04 -3.14
CA LEU A 193 -16.02 5.47 -3.62
C LEU A 193 -15.23 4.29 -4.19
N THR A 194 -15.23 3.17 -3.47
CA THR A 194 -14.47 1.99 -3.91
C THR A 194 -15.11 1.29 -5.09
N LEU A 195 -16.44 1.29 -5.21
CA LEU A 195 -17.10 0.82 -6.42
C LEU A 195 -16.72 1.63 -7.66
N LEU A 196 -16.57 2.95 -7.52
CA LEU A 196 -16.20 3.83 -8.62
C LEU A 196 -14.72 3.67 -8.98
N VAL A 197 -13.84 3.57 -7.97
CA VAL A 197 -12.38 3.49 -8.15
C VAL A 197 -11.90 2.06 -8.41
N GLN A 198 -12.70 1.05 -8.04
CA GLN A 198 -12.40 -0.40 -8.11
C GLN A 198 -11.17 -0.83 -7.29
N SER A 199 -10.69 0.01 -6.38
CA SER A 199 -9.52 -0.27 -5.55
C SER A 199 -9.66 0.36 -4.18
N SER A 200 -9.71 -0.45 -3.12
CA SER A 200 -9.69 0.03 -1.74
C SER A 200 -8.42 0.76 -1.40
N THR A 201 -7.28 0.37 -1.98
CA THR A 201 -6.00 1.04 -1.78
C THR A 201 -6.04 2.46 -2.32
N ALA A 202 -6.49 2.64 -3.57
CA ALA A 202 -6.63 3.96 -4.17
C ALA A 202 -7.70 4.79 -3.46
N ALA A 203 -8.82 4.18 -3.05
CA ALA A 203 -9.83 4.84 -2.23
C ALA A 203 -9.25 5.31 -0.88
N SER A 204 -8.43 4.50 -0.21
CA SER A 204 -7.76 4.87 1.05
C SER A 204 -6.80 6.05 0.86
N VAL A 205 -6.03 6.08 -0.24
CA VAL A 205 -5.16 7.22 -0.58
C VAL A 205 -5.98 8.50 -0.81
N LEU A 206 -7.11 8.40 -1.50
CA LEU A 206 -8.02 9.54 -1.69
C LEU A 206 -8.60 10.03 -0.36
N ILE A 207 -9.02 9.11 0.53
CA ILE A 207 -9.51 9.44 1.87
C ILE A 207 -8.44 10.17 2.69
N ILE A 208 -7.19 9.70 2.65
CA ILE A 208 -6.04 10.36 3.27
C ILE A 208 -5.88 11.78 2.69
N GLY A 209 -5.95 11.92 1.36
CA GLY A 209 -5.88 13.22 0.69
C GLY A 209 -7.02 14.17 1.08
N PHE A 210 -8.24 13.67 1.30
CA PHE A 210 -9.37 14.47 1.77
C PHE A 210 -9.19 14.96 3.21
N VAL A 211 -8.62 14.13 4.08
CA VAL A 211 -8.26 14.54 5.45
C VAL A 211 -7.15 15.59 5.43
N GLU A 212 -6.12 15.39 4.60
CA GLU A 212 -5.02 16.34 4.46
C GLU A 212 -5.48 17.70 3.92
N GLY A 213 -6.39 17.69 2.94
CA GLY A 213 -6.99 18.89 2.37
C GLY A 213 -8.03 19.57 3.28
N GLY A 214 -8.29 19.03 4.49
CA GLY A 214 -9.27 19.58 5.43
C GLY A 214 -10.73 19.42 4.99
N LEU A 215 -10.99 18.59 3.97
CA LEU A 215 -12.34 18.33 3.45
C LEU A 215 -13.15 17.40 4.35
N MET A 216 -12.47 16.63 5.20
CA MET A 216 -13.10 15.78 6.22
C MET A 216 -12.19 15.59 7.45
N SER A 217 -12.79 15.30 8.60
CA SER A 217 -12.04 14.99 9.82
C SER A 217 -11.48 13.56 9.79
N PHE A 218 -10.43 13.31 10.59
CA PHE A 218 -9.94 11.95 10.84
C PHE A 218 -11.07 11.01 11.26
N THR A 219 -11.93 11.38 12.21
CA THR A 219 -13.01 10.49 12.71
C THR A 219 -14.01 10.08 11.61
N GLN A 220 -14.35 11.00 10.70
CA GLN A 220 -15.23 10.71 9.55
C GLN A 220 -14.57 9.76 8.55
N SER A 221 -13.25 9.86 8.39
CA SER A 221 -12.50 9.00 7.47
C SER A 221 -12.52 7.52 7.87
N LEU A 222 -12.60 7.19 9.18
CA LEU A 222 -12.58 5.80 9.64
C LEU A 222 -13.79 5.01 9.13
N SER A 223 -14.99 5.58 9.17
CA SER A 223 -16.17 4.89 8.63
C SER A 223 -16.09 4.74 7.11
N MET A 224 -15.50 5.72 6.42
CA MET A 224 -15.27 5.67 4.98
C MET A 224 -14.24 4.60 4.58
N ILE A 225 -13.20 4.38 5.38
CA ILE A 225 -12.26 3.26 5.19
C ILE A 225 -12.98 1.91 5.33
N LEU A 226 -13.81 1.74 6.36
CA LEU A 226 -14.59 0.50 6.54
C LEU A 226 -15.51 0.26 5.36
N GLY A 227 -16.21 1.31 4.90
CA GLY A 227 -17.02 1.27 3.69
C GLY A 227 -16.24 0.87 2.45
N SER A 228 -15.02 1.40 2.30
CA SER A 228 -14.14 1.07 1.18
C SER A 228 -13.77 -0.41 1.13
N ALA A 229 -13.51 -1.00 2.30
CA ALA A 229 -13.25 -2.44 2.40
C ALA A 229 -14.47 -3.27 1.96
N VAL A 230 -15.68 -2.87 2.37
CA VAL A 230 -16.93 -3.52 1.92
C VAL A 230 -17.13 -3.33 0.41
N GLY A 231 -16.84 -2.16 -0.16
CA GLY A 231 -17.02 -1.91 -1.60
C GLY A 231 -16.16 -2.81 -2.50
N THR A 232 -15.00 -3.23 -2.00
CA THR A 232 -14.07 -4.12 -2.72
C THR A 232 -14.66 -5.51 -2.95
N THR A 233 -15.63 -5.94 -2.13
CA THR A 233 -16.20 -7.29 -2.21
C THR A 233 -17.01 -7.50 -3.49
N ILE A 234 -17.61 -6.44 -4.05
CA ILE A 234 -18.38 -6.52 -5.29
C ILE A 234 -17.51 -7.00 -6.45
N THR A 235 -16.24 -6.58 -6.53
CA THR A 235 -15.35 -7.04 -7.59
C THR A 235 -15.02 -8.53 -7.45
N ALA A 236 -14.81 -9.02 -6.22
CA ALA A 236 -14.60 -10.46 -5.98
C ALA A 236 -15.84 -11.29 -6.37
N GLN A 237 -17.04 -10.77 -6.10
CA GLN A 237 -18.30 -11.41 -6.50
C GLN A 237 -18.44 -11.45 -8.03
N LEU A 238 -18.10 -10.35 -8.73
CA LEU A 238 -18.08 -10.32 -10.19
C LEU A 238 -17.11 -11.35 -10.79
N ILE A 239 -15.94 -11.54 -10.16
CA ILE A 239 -14.94 -12.52 -10.58
C ILE A 239 -15.45 -13.96 -10.38
N ALA A 240 -16.13 -14.22 -9.26
CA ALA A 240 -16.65 -15.55 -8.94
C ALA A 240 -17.78 -16.03 -9.87
N LEU A 241 -18.46 -15.14 -10.61
CA LEU A 241 -19.49 -15.52 -11.60
C LEU A 241 -18.96 -16.39 -12.75
N ASN A 242 -17.64 -16.56 -12.86
CA ASN A 242 -16.96 -17.46 -13.80
C ASN A 242 -17.46 -17.34 -15.26
N ILE A 243 -17.67 -16.12 -15.74
CA ILE A 243 -18.09 -15.84 -17.12
C ILE A 243 -16.91 -15.83 -18.10
N THR A 244 -15.87 -16.63 -17.83
CA THR A 244 -14.64 -16.71 -18.64
C THR A 244 -14.90 -17.11 -20.08
N ASP A 245 -15.90 -17.96 -20.33
CA ASP A 245 -16.25 -18.42 -21.68
C ASP A 245 -16.76 -17.29 -22.59
N TYR A 246 -17.32 -16.23 -21.99
CA TYR A 246 -17.81 -15.06 -22.70
C TYR A 246 -16.78 -13.93 -22.78
N ALA A 247 -15.55 -14.13 -22.28
CA ALA A 247 -14.53 -13.08 -22.21
C ALA A 247 -14.28 -12.41 -23.56
N LEU A 248 -14.10 -13.18 -24.64
CA LEU A 248 -13.87 -12.64 -25.99
C LEU A 248 -15.06 -11.84 -26.53
N LEU A 249 -16.29 -12.26 -26.23
CA LEU A 249 -17.50 -11.52 -26.60
C LEU A 249 -17.58 -10.18 -25.85
N ILE A 250 -17.28 -10.19 -24.55
CA ILE A 250 -17.23 -8.98 -23.72
C ILE A 250 -16.15 -8.01 -24.24
N ILE A 251 -14.97 -8.52 -24.62
CA ILE A 251 -13.91 -7.74 -25.26
C ILE A 251 -14.42 -7.10 -26.55
N ALA A 252 -15.07 -7.87 -27.44
CA ALA A 252 -15.57 -7.37 -28.71
C ALA A 252 -16.61 -6.24 -28.52
N ILE A 253 -17.56 -6.42 -27.60
CA ILE A 253 -18.58 -5.40 -27.28
C ILE A 253 -17.92 -4.15 -26.67
N GLY A 254 -17.02 -4.34 -25.70
CA GLY A 254 -16.32 -3.24 -25.03
C GLY A 254 -15.47 -2.42 -26.01
N PHE A 255 -14.71 -3.10 -26.87
CA PHE A 255 -13.91 -2.48 -27.93
C PHE A 255 -14.80 -1.72 -28.91
N GLY A 256 -15.92 -2.31 -29.33
CA GLY A 256 -16.88 -1.68 -30.22
C GLY A 256 -17.43 -0.36 -29.68
N PHE A 257 -17.88 -0.35 -28.41
CA PHE A 257 -18.32 0.88 -27.74
C PHE A 257 -17.18 1.89 -27.54
N PHE A 258 -15.98 1.42 -27.21
CA PHE A 258 -14.82 2.29 -27.00
C PHE A 258 -14.37 2.99 -28.30
N MET A 259 -14.30 2.26 -29.41
CA MET A 259 -13.79 2.77 -30.69
C MET A 259 -14.84 3.52 -31.50
N PHE A 260 -16.05 2.98 -31.61
CA PHE A 260 -17.03 3.45 -32.60
C PHE A 260 -18.11 4.37 -32.01
N SER A 261 -18.27 4.42 -30.67
CA SER A 261 -19.28 5.30 -30.08
C SER A 261 -18.91 6.77 -30.23
N ARG A 262 -19.87 7.63 -30.58
CA ARG A 262 -19.66 9.09 -30.61
C ARG A 262 -19.85 9.75 -29.24
N SER A 263 -20.56 9.09 -28.31
CA SER A 263 -20.85 9.63 -26.99
C SER A 263 -19.73 9.28 -26.00
N SER A 264 -19.16 10.30 -25.34
CA SER A 264 -18.11 10.12 -24.34
C SER A 264 -18.52 9.16 -23.21
N LYS A 265 -19.79 9.20 -22.78
CA LYS A 265 -20.32 8.29 -21.76
C LYS A 265 -20.23 6.82 -22.20
N PHE A 266 -20.64 6.53 -23.43
CA PHE A 266 -20.59 5.17 -23.97
C PHE A 266 -19.15 4.73 -24.29
N LYS A 267 -18.25 5.65 -24.67
CA LYS A 267 -16.81 5.33 -24.75
C LYS A 267 -16.24 4.91 -23.40
N TYR A 268 -16.56 5.62 -22.32
CA TYR A 268 -16.09 5.27 -20.97
C TYR A 268 -16.70 3.95 -20.48
N LEU A 269 -17.97 3.70 -20.77
CA LEU A 269 -18.60 2.41 -20.49
C LEU A 269 -17.97 1.29 -21.32
N GLY A 270 -17.71 1.52 -22.61
CA GLY A 270 -16.99 0.60 -23.49
C GLY A 270 -15.60 0.26 -22.96
N ARG A 271 -14.86 1.26 -22.45
CA ARG A 271 -13.59 1.04 -21.75
C ARG A 271 -13.76 0.15 -20.52
N ALA A 272 -14.77 0.40 -19.68
CA ALA A 272 -15.03 -0.44 -18.50
C ALA A 272 -15.33 -1.90 -18.89
N ILE A 273 -16.21 -2.11 -19.87
CA ILE A 273 -16.58 -3.44 -20.40
C ILE A 273 -15.35 -4.13 -21.02
N LEU A 274 -14.53 -3.40 -21.78
CA LEU A 274 -13.30 -3.91 -22.36
C LEU A 274 -12.32 -4.40 -21.28
N GLY A 275 -12.16 -3.61 -20.21
CA GLY A 275 -11.35 -3.99 -19.06
C GLY A 275 -11.85 -5.25 -18.36
N LEU A 276 -13.18 -5.38 -18.20
CA LEU A 276 -13.81 -6.58 -17.67
C LEU A 276 -13.56 -7.80 -18.57
N GLY A 277 -13.63 -7.64 -19.89
CA GLY A 277 -13.33 -8.70 -20.85
C GLY A 277 -11.88 -9.18 -20.77
N PHE A 278 -10.91 -8.25 -20.72
CA PHE A 278 -9.49 -8.60 -20.52
C PHE A 278 -9.24 -9.25 -19.16
N LEU A 279 -9.93 -8.81 -18.11
CA LEU A 279 -9.86 -9.44 -16.80
C LEU A 279 -10.22 -10.93 -16.91
N PHE A 280 -11.39 -11.26 -17.47
CA PHE A 280 -11.82 -12.65 -17.62
C PHE A 280 -10.93 -13.45 -18.60
N PHE A 281 -10.44 -12.82 -19.66
CA PHE A 281 -9.50 -13.48 -20.58
C PHE A 281 -8.17 -13.80 -19.89
N GLY A 282 -7.67 -12.91 -19.04
CA GLY A 282 -6.48 -13.17 -18.21
C GLY A 282 -6.70 -14.36 -17.27
N MET A 283 -7.87 -14.46 -16.62
CA MET A 283 -8.24 -15.63 -15.81
C MET A 283 -8.27 -16.91 -16.64
N PHE A 284 -8.83 -16.87 -17.86
CA PHE A 284 -8.83 -18.02 -18.76
C PHE A 284 -7.40 -18.48 -19.07
N VAL A 285 -6.48 -17.57 -19.39
CA VAL A 285 -5.07 -17.89 -19.65
C VAL A 285 -4.40 -18.52 -18.42
N ILE A 286 -4.61 -17.94 -17.22
CA ILE A 286 -4.09 -18.48 -15.96
C ILE A 286 -4.62 -19.91 -15.73
N SER A 287 -5.93 -20.10 -15.87
CA SER A 287 -6.62 -21.39 -15.71
C SER A 287 -6.03 -22.47 -16.62
N GLN A 288 -5.93 -22.19 -17.93
CA GLN A 288 -5.35 -23.13 -18.91
C GLN A 288 -3.87 -23.43 -18.62
N THR A 289 -3.11 -22.43 -18.16
CA THR A 289 -1.69 -22.60 -17.83
C THR A 289 -1.49 -23.46 -16.58
N MET A 290 -2.41 -23.41 -15.63
CA MET A 290 -2.34 -24.16 -14.37
C MET A 290 -2.87 -25.59 -14.48
N ALA A 291 -3.65 -25.93 -15.50
CA ALA A 291 -4.23 -27.27 -15.68
C ALA A 291 -3.22 -28.44 -15.49
N PRO A 292 -1.96 -28.37 -15.99
CA PRO A 292 -0.96 -29.42 -15.77
C PRO A 292 -0.59 -29.69 -14.30
N LEU A 293 -0.71 -28.69 -13.43
CA LEU A 293 -0.30 -28.80 -12.02
C LEU A 293 -1.23 -29.69 -11.20
N ARG A 294 -2.42 -30.03 -11.70
CA ARG A 294 -3.37 -30.95 -11.06
C ARG A 294 -2.71 -32.26 -10.62
N ASN A 295 -1.82 -32.75 -11.47
CA ASN A 295 -1.17 -34.05 -11.34
C ASN A 295 0.32 -33.89 -10.98
N TYR A 296 0.72 -32.71 -10.48
CA TYR A 296 2.08 -32.45 -10.05
C TYR A 296 2.14 -32.52 -8.52
N THR A 297 2.76 -33.59 -8.01
CA THR A 297 2.74 -33.98 -6.60
C THR A 297 3.23 -32.86 -5.68
N GLU A 298 4.36 -32.25 -6.02
CA GLU A 298 5.01 -31.20 -5.22
C GLU A 298 4.12 -29.95 -5.13
N PHE A 299 3.33 -29.66 -6.17
CA PHE A 299 2.39 -28.54 -6.13
C PHE A 299 1.20 -28.85 -5.20
N VAL A 300 0.68 -30.08 -5.22
CA VAL A 300 -0.42 -30.49 -4.33
C VAL A 300 0.04 -30.44 -2.86
N GLU A 301 1.26 -30.89 -2.56
CA GLU A 301 1.84 -30.80 -1.22
C GLU A 301 1.94 -29.34 -0.73
N ILE A 302 2.36 -28.42 -1.60
CA ILE A 302 2.38 -26.99 -1.29
C ILE A 302 0.98 -26.51 -0.92
N LEU A 303 -0.05 -26.89 -1.69
CA LEU A 303 -1.43 -26.47 -1.42
C LEU A 303 -1.99 -27.02 -0.10
N ILE A 304 -1.67 -28.26 0.25
CA ILE A 304 -2.01 -28.84 1.56
C ILE A 304 -1.34 -28.04 2.68
N GLY A 305 -0.08 -27.64 2.49
CA GLY A 305 0.63 -26.78 3.45
C GLY A 305 -0.05 -25.41 3.70
N LEU A 306 -0.82 -24.91 2.74
CA LEU A 306 -1.57 -23.65 2.88
C LEU A 306 -2.80 -23.77 3.80
N GLU A 307 -3.25 -24.98 4.13
CA GLU A 307 -4.32 -25.20 5.12
C GLU A 307 -3.89 -24.82 6.53
N ASN A 308 -2.57 -24.78 6.80
CA ASN A 308 -2.06 -24.19 8.04
C ASN A 308 -2.40 -22.68 8.07
N PRO A 309 -3.21 -22.20 9.04
CA PRO A 309 -3.69 -20.82 9.03
C PRO A 309 -2.58 -19.77 8.99
N PHE A 310 -1.48 -20.00 9.70
CA PHE A 310 -0.38 -19.04 9.76
C PHE A 310 0.41 -18.97 8.45
N VAL A 311 0.64 -20.13 7.83
CA VAL A 311 1.31 -20.22 6.52
C VAL A 311 0.44 -19.56 5.45
N GLY A 312 -0.86 -19.90 5.39
CA GLY A 312 -1.79 -19.32 4.44
C GLY A 312 -1.94 -17.80 4.62
N ILE A 313 -2.04 -17.29 5.85
CA ILE A 313 -2.06 -15.84 6.12
C ILE A 313 -0.77 -15.17 5.65
N ALA A 314 0.40 -15.75 5.94
CA ALA A 314 1.68 -15.19 5.52
C ALA A 314 1.80 -15.13 3.99
N VAL A 315 1.43 -16.20 3.29
CA VAL A 315 1.43 -16.27 1.82
C VAL A 315 0.48 -15.21 1.25
N GLY A 316 -0.76 -15.14 1.75
CA GLY A 316 -1.74 -14.15 1.31
C GLY A 316 -1.28 -12.71 1.53
N PHE A 317 -0.62 -12.44 2.65
CA PHE A 317 -0.01 -11.15 2.96
C PHE A 317 1.09 -10.78 1.96
N VAL A 318 2.09 -11.65 1.78
CA VAL A 318 3.24 -11.41 0.89
C VAL A 318 2.80 -11.18 -0.55
N PHE A 319 1.94 -12.05 -1.09
CA PHE A 319 1.46 -11.88 -2.46
C PHE A 319 0.65 -10.61 -2.64
N THR A 320 -0.14 -10.22 -1.65
CA THR A 320 -0.89 -8.96 -1.72
C THR A 320 0.02 -7.74 -1.64
N VAL A 321 1.11 -7.79 -0.88
CA VAL A 321 2.13 -6.73 -0.86
C VAL A 321 2.82 -6.62 -2.22
N ILE A 322 3.20 -7.75 -2.83
CA ILE A 322 3.84 -7.77 -4.15
C ILE A 322 2.90 -7.21 -5.23
N LEU A 323 1.68 -7.71 -5.29
CA LEU A 323 0.68 -7.29 -6.28
C LEU A 323 0.06 -5.93 -5.97
N ASN A 324 0.24 -5.43 -4.74
CA ASN A 324 -0.38 -4.21 -4.22
C ASN A 324 -1.91 -4.17 -4.37
N SER A 325 -2.55 -5.34 -4.46
CA SER A 325 -3.98 -5.46 -4.75
C SER A 325 -4.56 -6.75 -4.16
N THR A 326 -5.50 -6.58 -3.23
CA THR A 326 -6.24 -7.70 -2.61
C THR A 326 -7.09 -8.44 -3.66
N ILE A 327 -7.79 -7.72 -4.53
CA ILE A 327 -8.61 -8.32 -5.60
C ILE A 327 -7.75 -9.03 -6.63
N ALA A 328 -6.52 -8.56 -6.86
CA ALA A 328 -5.62 -9.27 -7.75
C ALA A 328 -5.33 -10.69 -7.26
N PHE A 329 -4.93 -10.81 -6.00
CA PHE A 329 -4.63 -12.11 -5.42
C PHE A 329 -5.89 -12.96 -5.23
N ILE A 330 -7.01 -12.38 -4.79
CA ILE A 330 -8.30 -13.10 -4.70
C ILE A 330 -8.72 -13.63 -6.07
N GLY A 331 -8.52 -12.88 -7.16
CA GLY A 331 -8.79 -13.34 -8.51
C GLY A 331 -7.93 -14.53 -8.92
N ILE A 332 -6.66 -14.55 -8.53
CA ILE A 332 -5.75 -15.69 -8.74
C ILE A 332 -6.24 -16.91 -7.95
N ILE A 333 -6.56 -16.75 -6.66
CA ILE A 333 -7.11 -17.81 -5.81
C ILE A 333 -8.40 -18.38 -6.41
N ILE A 334 -9.33 -17.52 -6.84
CA ILE A 334 -10.58 -17.94 -7.50
C ILE A 334 -10.25 -18.73 -8.77
N THR A 335 -9.34 -18.25 -9.61
CA THR A 335 -8.97 -18.93 -10.85
C THR A 335 -8.31 -20.30 -10.59
N ILE A 336 -7.51 -20.42 -9.54
CA ILE A 336 -6.93 -21.71 -9.13
C ILE A 336 -8.04 -22.65 -8.61
N SER A 337 -9.03 -22.12 -7.89
CA SER A 337 -10.15 -22.91 -7.37
C SER A 337 -11.09 -23.45 -8.45
N THR A 338 -11.24 -22.76 -9.61
CA THR A 338 -12.02 -23.30 -10.75
C THR A 338 -11.38 -24.55 -11.37
N GLN A 339 -10.11 -24.79 -11.10
CA GLN A 339 -9.42 -26.03 -11.47
C GLN A 339 -9.50 -27.10 -10.38
N GLY A 340 -10.28 -26.88 -9.31
CA GLY A 340 -10.44 -27.82 -8.20
C GLY A 340 -9.18 -28.02 -7.34
N PHE A 341 -8.17 -27.14 -7.47
CA PHE A 341 -6.89 -27.30 -6.76
C PHE A 341 -6.92 -26.83 -5.32
N LEU A 342 -7.75 -25.82 -5.03
CA LEU A 342 -7.74 -25.15 -3.74
C LEU A 342 -9.03 -25.42 -2.99
N SER A 343 -8.92 -26.02 -1.80
CA SER A 343 -10.03 -26.17 -0.87
C SER A 343 -10.41 -24.80 -0.28
N ILE A 344 -11.65 -24.65 0.15
CA ILE A 344 -12.06 -23.44 0.88
C ILE A 344 -11.32 -23.30 2.22
N ASP A 345 -10.94 -24.43 2.82
CA ASP A 345 -10.18 -24.49 4.07
C ASP A 345 -8.75 -23.93 3.89
N ALA A 346 -8.12 -24.16 2.73
CA ALA A 346 -6.87 -23.49 2.33
C ALA A 346 -7.07 -22.04 1.90
N ALA A 347 -8.21 -21.71 1.29
CA ALA A 347 -8.48 -20.38 0.76
C ALA A 347 -8.77 -19.32 1.84
N ILE A 348 -9.45 -19.68 2.94
CA ILE A 348 -9.79 -18.74 4.02
C ILE A 348 -8.54 -18.07 4.62
N PRO A 349 -7.49 -18.81 5.06
CA PRO A 349 -6.24 -18.22 5.54
C PRO A 349 -5.61 -17.24 4.55
N LEU A 350 -5.56 -17.60 3.26
CA LEU A 350 -5.03 -16.74 2.20
C LEU A 350 -5.81 -15.42 2.12
N ILE A 351 -7.14 -15.49 2.12
CA ILE A 351 -8.04 -14.32 2.09
C ILE A 351 -7.80 -13.42 3.31
N LEU A 352 -7.65 -13.99 4.52
CA LEU A 352 -7.31 -13.21 5.71
C LEU A 352 -5.98 -12.46 5.52
N GLY A 353 -4.93 -13.15 5.05
CA GLY A 353 -3.64 -12.53 4.72
C GLY A 353 -3.75 -11.38 3.72
N THR A 354 -4.60 -11.52 2.69
CA THR A 354 -4.77 -10.45 1.69
C THR A 354 -5.34 -9.15 2.25
N ASN A 355 -6.09 -9.22 3.34
CA ASN A 355 -6.68 -8.04 3.93
C ASN A 355 -5.65 -7.17 4.65
N MET A 356 -4.50 -7.73 5.04
CA MET A 356 -3.39 -7.02 5.70
C MET A 356 -2.44 -6.35 4.69
N GLY A 357 -2.16 -6.99 3.55
CA GLY A 357 -1.08 -6.58 2.64
C GLY A 357 -1.27 -5.22 1.95
N ASN A 358 -2.50 -4.76 1.75
CA ASN A 358 -2.78 -3.50 1.05
C ASN A 358 -2.61 -2.22 1.90
N THR A 359 -2.21 -2.36 3.17
CA THR A 359 -2.02 -1.23 4.09
C THR A 359 -0.75 -0.43 3.83
N LEU A 360 0.25 -1.03 3.16
CA LEU A 360 1.56 -0.41 2.94
C LEU A 360 1.49 0.88 2.12
N ILE A 361 0.67 0.93 1.06
CA ILE A 361 0.53 2.12 0.22
C ILE A 361 -0.09 3.28 1.00
N ALA A 362 -1.04 3.01 1.90
CA ALA A 362 -1.63 4.04 2.75
C ALA A 362 -0.58 4.65 3.69
N VAL A 363 0.32 3.83 4.23
CA VAL A 363 1.46 4.30 5.03
C VAL A 363 2.34 5.22 4.19
N ILE A 364 2.79 4.76 3.02
CA ILE A 364 3.66 5.54 2.12
C ILE A 364 3.01 6.87 1.76
N ALA A 365 1.72 6.88 1.41
CA ALA A 365 0.98 8.09 1.08
C ALA A 365 0.89 9.10 2.24
N SER A 366 0.94 8.62 3.48
CA SER A 366 0.85 9.47 4.68
C SER A 366 2.21 9.95 5.23
N LEU A 367 3.34 9.40 4.77
CA LEU A 367 4.66 9.68 5.33
C LEU A 367 5.02 11.19 5.31
N LYS A 368 4.65 11.88 4.23
CA LYS A 368 4.88 13.33 4.06
C LYS A 368 3.68 14.20 4.43
N ALA A 369 2.58 13.60 4.87
CA ALA A 369 1.33 14.29 5.16
C ALA A 369 1.26 14.77 6.62
N GLY A 370 0.28 15.61 6.92
CA GLY A 370 -0.03 16.09 8.25
C GLY A 370 -0.43 14.98 9.24
N ARG A 371 -0.52 15.35 10.53
CA ARG A 371 -0.76 14.38 11.61
C ARG A 371 -2.08 13.64 11.46
N GLU A 372 -3.13 14.32 11.01
CA GLU A 372 -4.44 13.70 10.77
C GLU A 372 -4.34 12.63 9.68
N ALA A 373 -3.70 12.90 8.54
CA ALA A 373 -3.48 11.93 7.47
C ALA A 373 -2.66 10.70 7.92
N GLN A 374 -1.65 10.89 8.76
CA GLN A 374 -0.90 9.79 9.39
C GLN A 374 -1.79 8.92 10.29
N ARG A 375 -2.72 9.53 11.03
CA ARG A 375 -3.69 8.81 11.86
C ARG A 375 -4.65 7.97 11.01
N VAL A 376 -5.06 8.46 9.84
CA VAL A 376 -5.90 7.70 8.89
C VAL A 376 -5.16 6.45 8.40
N ALA A 377 -3.89 6.57 8.02
CA ALA A 377 -3.08 5.43 7.59
C ALA A 377 -2.90 4.40 8.72
N LEU A 378 -2.64 4.85 9.95
CA LEU A 378 -2.56 3.99 11.12
C LEU A 378 -3.91 3.31 11.42
N ALA A 379 -5.03 4.02 11.28
CA ALA A 379 -6.37 3.44 11.42
C ALA A 379 -6.57 2.28 10.45
N ASN A 380 -6.20 2.46 9.18
CA ASN A 380 -6.33 1.44 8.16
C ASN A 380 -5.52 0.17 8.51
N ILE A 381 -4.28 0.33 9.00
CA ILE A 381 -3.47 -0.79 9.49
C ILE A 381 -4.17 -1.49 10.66
N LEU A 382 -4.51 -0.74 11.70
CA LEU A 382 -5.03 -1.32 12.94
C LEU A 382 -6.35 -2.05 12.71
N PHE A 383 -7.26 -1.51 11.89
CA PHE A 383 -8.52 -2.18 11.55
C PHE A 383 -8.30 -3.52 10.85
N LYS A 384 -7.40 -3.56 9.86
CA LYS A 384 -7.17 -4.77 9.06
C LYS A 384 -6.45 -5.84 9.86
N PHE A 385 -5.44 -5.45 10.64
CA PHE A 385 -4.70 -6.38 11.49
C PHE A 385 -5.56 -6.89 12.65
N SER A 386 -6.35 -6.04 13.30
CA SER A 386 -7.25 -6.47 14.37
C SER A 386 -8.34 -7.40 13.85
N ALA A 387 -8.89 -7.13 12.66
CA ALA A 387 -9.86 -8.03 12.03
C ALA A 387 -9.26 -9.41 11.76
N VAL A 388 -8.06 -9.50 11.18
CA VAL A 388 -7.43 -10.81 10.95
C VAL A 388 -7.14 -11.55 12.26
N PHE A 389 -6.61 -10.85 13.27
CA PHE A 389 -6.34 -11.45 14.58
C PHE A 389 -7.60 -11.98 15.28
N ILE A 390 -8.74 -11.34 15.05
CA ILE A 390 -10.03 -11.74 15.59
C ILE A 390 -10.59 -12.95 14.81
N PHE A 391 -10.57 -12.90 13.48
CA PHE A 391 -11.22 -13.92 12.63
C PHE A 391 -10.41 -15.21 12.42
N VAL A 392 -9.09 -15.20 12.69
CA VAL A 392 -8.26 -16.42 12.55
C VAL A 392 -8.75 -17.58 13.41
N TRP A 393 -9.40 -17.30 14.54
CA TRP A 393 -9.94 -18.31 15.45
C TRP A 393 -11.28 -18.90 15.00
N TRP A 394 -11.91 -18.35 13.96
CA TRP A 394 -13.22 -18.77 13.45
C TRP A 394 -13.16 -19.31 12.02
N ILE A 395 -11.98 -19.75 11.58
CA ILE A 395 -11.80 -20.31 10.22
C ILE A 395 -12.69 -21.55 10.00
N PRO A 396 -12.77 -22.54 10.92
CA PRO A 396 -13.64 -23.70 10.74
C PRO A 396 -15.13 -23.32 10.62
N GLU A 397 -15.60 -22.41 11.47
CA GLU A 397 -16.98 -21.92 11.47
C GLU A 397 -17.30 -21.13 10.21
N LEU A 398 -16.36 -20.31 9.73
CA LEU A 398 -16.49 -19.55 8.50
C LEU A 398 -16.56 -20.50 7.29
N SER A 399 -15.74 -21.55 7.27
CA SER A 399 -15.79 -22.62 6.26
C SER A 399 -17.15 -23.32 6.25
N ALA A 400 -17.65 -23.74 7.42
CA ALA A 400 -18.96 -24.37 7.55
C ALA A 400 -20.10 -23.44 7.10
N LEU A 401 -20.02 -22.15 7.46
CA LEU A 401 -21.01 -21.14 7.09
C LEU A 401 -21.09 -20.96 5.57
N VAL A 402 -19.97 -20.81 4.86
CA VAL A 402 -20.00 -20.63 3.40
C VAL A 402 -20.38 -21.90 2.65
N LYS A 403 -20.00 -23.08 3.18
CA LYS A 403 -20.47 -24.37 2.66
C LYS A 403 -22.00 -24.51 2.81
N SER A 404 -22.60 -23.96 3.87
CA SER A 404 -24.06 -24.00 4.08
C SER A 404 -24.89 -23.23 3.05
N PHE A 405 -24.31 -22.17 2.46
CA PHE A 405 -24.93 -21.41 1.38
C PHE A 405 -24.68 -22.03 0.00
N SER A 406 -23.81 -23.03 -0.09
CA SER A 406 -23.45 -23.66 -1.36
C SER A 406 -24.55 -24.64 -1.78
N PRO A 407 -24.83 -24.76 -3.10
CA PRO A 407 -25.77 -25.76 -3.59
C PRO A 407 -25.32 -27.16 -3.19
N LYS A 408 -26.28 -28.06 -2.95
CA LYS A 408 -25.96 -29.45 -2.63
C LYS A 408 -25.41 -30.14 -3.88
N LYS A 409 -24.38 -30.99 -3.69
CA LYS A 409 -23.80 -31.81 -4.75
C LYS A 409 -24.89 -32.70 -5.38
N LEU A 410 -25.05 -32.64 -6.70
CA LEU A 410 -25.88 -33.58 -7.45
C LEU A 410 -25.19 -34.96 -7.48
N ALA A 411 -25.98 -36.03 -7.35
CA ALA A 411 -25.45 -37.40 -7.33
C ALA A 411 -24.67 -37.79 -8.61
N SER A 412 -24.98 -37.15 -9.75
CA SER A 412 -24.32 -37.36 -11.04
C SER A 412 -23.01 -36.60 -11.21
N MET A 413 -22.68 -35.70 -10.28
CA MET A 413 -21.50 -34.82 -10.38
C MET A 413 -20.31 -35.43 -9.66
N SER A 414 -19.12 -35.35 -10.24
CA SER A 414 -17.88 -35.72 -9.54
C SER A 414 -17.59 -34.74 -8.40
N ASP A 415 -16.80 -35.16 -7.40
CA ASP A 415 -16.32 -34.22 -6.36
C ASP A 415 -15.55 -33.06 -6.99
N TYR A 416 -14.74 -33.35 -8.00
CA TYR A 416 -13.97 -32.35 -8.73
C TYR A 416 -14.85 -31.26 -9.35
N GLU A 417 -15.87 -31.64 -10.12
CA GLU A 417 -16.76 -30.67 -10.78
C GLU A 417 -17.51 -29.85 -9.73
N TYR A 418 -17.95 -30.49 -8.64
CA TYR A 418 -18.61 -29.80 -7.54
C TYR A 418 -17.71 -28.75 -6.87
N PHE A 419 -16.45 -29.06 -6.62
CA PHE A 419 -15.49 -28.11 -6.07
C PHE A 419 -15.19 -26.97 -7.03
N ALA A 420 -14.96 -27.29 -8.31
CA ALA A 420 -14.68 -26.30 -9.37
C ALA A 420 -15.82 -25.28 -9.54
N GLU A 421 -17.07 -25.69 -9.33
CA GLU A 421 -18.23 -24.80 -9.38
C GLU A 421 -18.45 -24.02 -8.08
N THR A 422 -18.32 -24.66 -6.92
CA THR A 422 -18.75 -24.05 -5.64
C THR A 422 -17.68 -23.20 -4.94
N VAL A 423 -16.40 -23.62 -4.98
CA VAL A 423 -15.32 -22.95 -4.24
C VAL A 423 -15.07 -21.50 -4.70
N PRO A 424 -15.10 -21.17 -6.02
CA PRO A 424 -15.01 -19.77 -6.49
C PRO A 424 -15.99 -18.83 -5.76
N HIS A 425 -17.25 -19.25 -5.63
CA HIS A 425 -18.29 -18.50 -4.93
C HIS A 425 -18.07 -18.47 -3.43
N GLN A 426 -17.64 -19.59 -2.83
CA GLN A 426 -17.31 -19.64 -1.40
C GLN A 426 -16.19 -18.64 -1.07
N ILE A 427 -15.13 -18.54 -1.89
CA ILE A 427 -14.04 -17.56 -1.72
C ILE A 427 -14.58 -16.12 -1.73
N ALA A 428 -15.41 -15.78 -2.72
CA ALA A 428 -16.01 -14.45 -2.80
C ALA A 428 -16.95 -14.17 -1.61
N ASN A 429 -17.69 -15.18 -1.14
CA ASN A 429 -18.57 -15.07 0.02
C ASN A 429 -17.78 -14.89 1.33
N VAL A 430 -16.70 -15.63 1.53
CA VAL A 430 -15.77 -15.43 2.67
C VAL A 430 -15.29 -14.00 2.71
N HIS A 431 -14.81 -13.48 1.57
CA HIS A 431 -14.33 -12.10 1.49
C HIS A 431 -15.44 -11.08 1.79
N THR A 432 -16.67 -11.30 1.30
CA THR A 432 -17.83 -10.46 1.61
C THR A 432 -18.18 -10.49 3.09
N ILE A 433 -18.34 -11.68 3.67
CA ILE A 433 -18.71 -11.90 5.07
C ILE A 433 -17.67 -11.27 5.99
N PHE A 434 -16.38 -11.51 5.74
CA PHE A 434 -15.29 -10.94 6.52
C PHE A 434 -15.35 -9.40 6.55
N ASN A 435 -15.46 -8.75 5.38
CA ASN A 435 -15.47 -7.28 5.32
C ASN A 435 -16.75 -6.66 5.92
N ILE A 436 -17.90 -7.30 5.73
CA ILE A 436 -19.16 -6.84 6.34
C ILE A 436 -19.11 -7.03 7.86
N ALA A 437 -18.66 -8.18 8.35
CA ALA A 437 -18.57 -8.45 9.78
C ALA A 437 -17.54 -7.53 10.45
N MET A 438 -16.39 -7.27 9.81
CA MET A 438 -15.45 -6.24 10.23
C MET A 438 -16.13 -4.88 10.35
N ALA A 439 -16.90 -4.46 9.35
CA ALA A 439 -17.62 -3.19 9.40
C ALA A 439 -18.65 -3.15 10.55
N ILE A 440 -19.42 -4.22 10.77
CA ILE A 440 -20.41 -4.32 11.85
C ILE A 440 -19.74 -4.20 13.22
N VAL A 441 -18.60 -4.88 13.42
CA VAL A 441 -17.87 -4.86 14.70
C VAL A 441 -17.18 -3.51 14.93
N MET A 442 -16.56 -2.94 13.89
CA MET A 442 -15.70 -1.75 14.04
C MET A 442 -16.48 -0.43 14.02
N LEU A 443 -17.59 -0.34 13.28
CA LEU A 443 -18.40 0.89 13.16
C LEU A 443 -18.90 1.45 14.51
N PRO A 444 -19.40 0.64 15.49
CA PRO A 444 -19.73 1.16 16.82
C PRO A 444 -18.50 1.57 17.62
N LEU A 445 -17.35 0.94 17.39
CA LEU A 445 -16.08 1.16 18.10
C LEU A 445 -15.19 2.26 17.51
N ILE A 446 -15.64 2.98 16.46
CA ILE A 446 -14.83 4.02 15.80
C ILE A 446 -14.25 5.04 16.78
N ASN A 447 -15.02 5.51 17.75
CA ASN A 447 -14.54 6.51 18.71
C ASN A 447 -13.45 5.94 19.63
N PHE A 448 -13.57 4.68 20.01
CA PHE A 448 -12.57 3.97 20.81
C PHE A 448 -11.26 3.81 20.03
N TYR A 449 -11.35 3.41 18.75
CA TYR A 449 -10.17 3.35 17.88
C TYR A 449 -9.55 4.73 17.65
N ALA A 450 -10.37 5.76 17.42
CA ALA A 450 -9.88 7.12 17.26
C ALA A 450 -9.14 7.61 18.52
N TYR A 451 -9.61 7.25 19.72
CA TYR A 451 -8.92 7.54 20.97
C TYR A 451 -7.55 6.83 21.06
N ILE A 452 -7.50 5.52 20.80
CA ILE A 452 -6.24 4.75 20.82
C ILE A 452 -5.23 5.33 19.82
N ILE A 453 -5.68 5.64 18.60
CA ILE A 453 -4.80 6.18 17.55
C ILE A 453 -4.27 7.56 17.93
N LYS A 454 -5.09 8.43 18.52
CA LYS A 454 -4.63 9.73 19.04
C LYS A 454 -3.65 9.58 20.20
N LYS A 455 -3.71 8.49 20.97
CA LYS A 455 -2.73 8.17 22.02
C LYS A 455 -1.41 7.66 21.43
N ILE A 456 -1.45 6.83 20.39
CA ILE A 456 -0.25 6.31 19.70
C ILE A 456 0.43 7.41 18.88
N LEU A 457 -0.35 8.22 18.17
CA LEU A 457 0.09 9.37 17.38
C LEU A 457 -0.51 10.65 17.97
N PRO A 458 0.03 11.16 19.09
CA PRO A 458 -0.44 12.41 19.71
C PRO A 458 -0.25 13.59 18.76
N ASP A 459 -1.02 14.66 18.99
CA ASP A 459 -0.83 15.90 18.24
C ASP A 459 0.65 16.30 18.38
N LYS A 460 1.27 16.77 17.29
CA LYS A 460 2.54 17.51 17.47
C LYS A 460 2.20 18.66 18.42
N GLU A 461 3.06 18.94 19.40
CA GLU A 461 2.82 20.01 20.37
C GLU A 461 2.22 21.21 19.65
N LYS A 462 1.05 21.68 20.14
CA LYS A 462 0.50 22.94 19.66
C LYS A 462 1.64 23.94 19.78
N MET A 463 2.04 24.53 18.66
CA MET A 463 3.01 25.61 18.68
C MET A 463 2.56 26.57 19.79
N PRO A 464 3.42 26.95 20.74
CA PRO A 464 3.03 27.78 21.88
C PRO A 464 2.49 29.15 21.44
N PHE A 465 2.70 29.49 20.17
CA PHE A 465 2.33 30.73 19.53
C PHE A 465 0.91 30.69 18.95
N LYS A 466 0.19 31.80 19.09
CA LYS A 466 -1.15 32.00 18.54
C LYS A 466 -1.21 33.31 17.78
N LEU A 467 -2.10 33.40 16.79
CA LEU A 467 -2.44 34.67 16.15
C LEU A 467 -3.22 35.54 17.14
N LYS A 468 -2.94 36.84 17.16
CA LYS A 468 -3.62 37.78 18.06
C LYS A 468 -4.78 38.48 17.37
N TYR A 469 -4.60 38.87 16.11
CA TYR A 469 -5.57 39.64 15.34
C TYR A 469 -6.31 38.80 14.30
N ILE A 470 -5.66 37.77 13.76
CA ILE A 470 -6.21 36.91 12.70
C ILE A 470 -6.97 35.72 13.31
N ASN A 471 -8.22 35.52 12.86
CA ASN A 471 -8.96 34.28 13.08
C ASN A 471 -9.19 33.56 11.75
N MET A 472 -8.46 32.46 11.54
CA MET A 472 -8.50 31.67 10.30
C MET A 472 -9.85 31.00 10.02
N ALA A 473 -10.75 30.88 11.00
CA ALA A 473 -12.04 30.22 10.85
C ALA A 473 -13.16 31.16 10.34
N VAL A 474 -12.92 32.47 10.31
CA VAL A 474 -13.92 33.47 9.94
C VAL A 474 -13.54 34.09 8.61
N ASN A 475 -14.40 33.92 7.61
CA ASN A 475 -14.29 34.67 6.36
C ASN A 475 -14.75 36.11 6.60
N VAL A 476 -13.87 37.06 6.33
CA VAL A 476 -14.13 38.50 6.40
C VAL A 476 -13.91 39.14 5.03
N SER A 477 -14.32 40.40 4.86
CA SER A 477 -14.11 41.12 3.59
C SER A 477 -12.61 41.29 3.29
N PRO A 478 -12.18 41.34 2.01
CA PRO A 478 -10.79 41.55 1.63
C PRO A 478 -10.09 42.73 2.33
N ALA A 479 -10.78 43.88 2.43
CA ALA A 479 -10.26 45.05 3.15
C ALA A 479 -9.99 44.78 4.64
N LEU A 480 -10.86 44.02 5.32
CA LEU A 480 -10.66 43.64 6.72
C LEU A 480 -9.54 42.60 6.84
N THR A 481 -9.44 41.66 5.91
CA THR A 481 -8.33 40.68 5.82
C THR A 481 -6.98 41.39 5.76
N LEU A 482 -6.82 42.38 4.88
CA LEU A 482 -5.60 43.18 4.75
C LEU A 482 -5.26 43.94 6.04
N SER A 483 -6.26 44.58 6.66
CA SER A 483 -6.07 45.32 7.92
C SER A 483 -5.61 44.42 9.07
N LEU A 484 -6.18 43.21 9.20
CA LEU A 484 -5.79 42.24 10.23
C LEU A 484 -4.40 41.65 9.93
N ALA A 485 -4.09 41.35 8.67
CA ALA A 485 -2.76 40.90 8.25
C ALA A 485 -1.68 41.93 8.55
N LYS A 486 -1.96 43.22 8.29
CA LYS A 486 -1.06 44.33 8.63
C LYS A 486 -0.77 44.41 10.13
N LYS A 487 -1.79 44.32 10.99
CA LYS A 487 -1.61 44.30 12.46
C LYS A 487 -0.77 43.12 12.94
N GLU A 488 -0.97 41.94 12.36
CA GLU A 488 -0.17 40.75 12.71
C GLU A 488 1.28 40.87 12.18
N THR A 489 1.47 41.51 11.02
CA THR A 489 2.81 41.81 10.46
C THR A 489 3.58 42.81 11.32
N LEU A 490 2.92 43.86 11.84
CA LEU A 490 3.51 44.77 12.83
C LEU A 490 3.95 44.04 14.09
N ARG A 491 3.17 43.04 14.54
CA ARG A 491 3.53 42.17 15.67
C ARG A 491 4.78 41.34 15.36
N MET A 492 4.88 40.78 14.15
CA MET A 492 6.09 40.08 13.69
C MET A 492 7.30 41.02 13.68
N GLY A 493 7.16 42.26 13.19
CA GLY A 493 8.23 43.26 13.20
C GLY A 493 8.75 43.57 14.61
N ASN A 494 7.86 43.64 15.61
CA ASN A 494 8.27 43.79 17.01
C ASN A 494 9.06 42.58 17.52
N LYS A 495 8.68 41.36 17.13
CA LYS A 495 9.40 40.13 17.51
C LYS A 495 10.79 40.06 16.88
N ILE A 496 10.92 40.42 15.61
CA ILE A 496 12.21 40.54 14.93
C ILE A 496 13.08 41.62 15.59
N LYS A 497 12.49 42.77 15.99
CA LYS A 497 13.23 43.80 16.73
C LYS A 497 13.70 43.31 18.09
N GLU A 498 12.88 42.57 18.84
CA GLU A 498 13.26 41.93 20.11
C GLU A 498 14.42 40.93 19.90
N LEU A 499 14.37 40.16 18.81
CA LEU A 499 15.40 39.19 18.44
C LEU A 499 16.72 39.88 18.11
N VAL A 500 16.69 40.90 17.23
CA VAL A 500 17.88 41.70 16.89
C VAL A 500 18.43 42.36 18.15
N ALA A 501 17.59 42.95 19.01
CA ALA A 501 18.04 43.62 20.24
C ALA A 501 18.86 42.70 21.17
N ALA A 502 18.50 41.41 21.21
CA ALA A 502 19.24 40.39 21.96
C ALA A 502 20.50 39.88 21.25
N GLY A 503 20.78 40.35 20.03
CA GLY A 503 21.82 39.87 19.11
C GLY A 503 23.26 39.93 19.63
N LEU A 504 23.61 40.97 20.41
CA LEU A 504 24.98 41.14 20.94
C LEU A 504 25.21 40.50 22.31
N ILE A 505 24.14 40.07 23.00
CA ILE A 505 24.22 39.53 24.37
C ILE A 505 25.18 38.32 24.50
N PRO A 506 25.18 37.31 23.58
CA PRO A 506 26.13 36.20 23.70
C PRO A 506 27.59 36.65 23.63
N PHE A 507 27.86 37.76 22.96
CA PHE A 507 29.22 38.21 22.72
C PHE A 507 29.76 39.08 23.85
N PHE A 508 28.91 39.89 24.47
CA PHE A 508 29.31 40.77 25.57
C PHE A 508 29.14 40.14 26.95
N ASP A 509 28.02 39.43 27.17
CA ASP A 509 27.68 38.86 28.48
C ASP A 509 28.06 37.38 28.61
N ARG A 510 28.44 36.72 27.49
CA ARG A 510 28.72 35.27 27.40
C ARG A 510 27.60 34.39 27.98
N ASN A 511 26.36 34.86 27.89
CA ASN A 511 25.20 34.16 28.43
C ASN A 511 24.60 33.20 27.39
N GLU A 512 24.91 31.92 27.48
CA GLU A 512 24.41 30.88 26.55
C GLU A 512 22.89 30.72 26.59
N ASN A 513 22.25 30.98 27.75
CA ASN A 513 20.78 30.85 27.90
C ASN A 513 20.01 31.81 26.97
N ILE A 514 20.65 32.87 26.46
CA ILE A 514 20.00 33.79 25.51
C ILE A 514 19.72 33.11 24.17
N LEU A 515 20.47 32.06 23.80
CA LEU A 515 20.26 31.33 22.54
C LEU A 515 18.91 30.59 22.52
N GLU A 516 18.44 30.11 23.69
CA GLU A 516 17.08 29.55 23.81
C GLU A 516 16.02 30.62 23.56
N LYS A 517 16.22 31.83 24.09
CA LYS A 517 15.33 32.97 23.85
C LYS A 517 15.32 33.37 22.37
N TRP A 518 16.48 33.36 21.70
CA TRP A 518 16.55 33.59 20.25
C TRP A 518 15.73 32.56 19.49
N GLN A 519 15.87 31.27 19.82
CA GLN A 519 15.10 30.20 19.19
C GLN A 519 13.60 30.41 19.38
N ALA A 520 13.17 30.80 20.59
CA ALA A 520 11.76 31.03 20.88
C ALA A 520 11.18 32.20 20.07
N LEU A 521 11.91 33.32 19.98
CA LEU A 521 11.51 34.49 19.20
C LEU A 521 11.45 34.18 17.70
N GLU A 522 12.42 33.44 17.18
CA GLU A 522 12.45 33.02 15.78
C GLU A 522 11.29 32.08 15.45
N ASN A 523 11.07 31.05 16.27
CA ASN A 523 9.95 30.13 16.07
C ASN A 523 8.59 30.88 16.09
N GLU A 524 8.47 31.95 16.88
CA GLU A 524 7.27 32.81 16.87
C GLU A 524 7.17 33.63 15.58
N ALA A 525 8.28 34.17 15.07
CA ALA A 525 8.33 34.91 13.82
C ALA A 525 7.99 34.03 12.61
N ASP A 526 8.54 32.82 12.54
CA ASP A 526 8.22 31.80 11.51
C ASP A 526 6.75 31.40 11.54
N PHE A 527 6.21 31.18 12.75
CA PHE A 527 4.80 30.90 12.93
C PHE A 527 3.94 32.05 12.38
N LEU A 528 4.32 33.29 12.66
CA LEU A 528 3.62 34.48 12.17
C LEU A 528 3.69 34.57 10.64
N GLN A 529 4.88 34.50 10.06
CA GLN A 529 5.14 34.57 8.62
C GLN A 529 4.27 33.57 7.85
N LYS A 530 4.31 32.29 8.25
CA LYS A 530 3.53 31.23 7.61
C LYS A 530 2.02 31.49 7.65
N ASN A 531 1.50 31.92 8.78
CA ASN A 531 0.07 32.13 8.96
C ASN A 531 -0.42 33.43 8.31
N ILE A 532 0.39 34.50 8.32
CA ILE A 532 0.08 35.75 7.61
C ILE A 532 0.01 35.49 6.11
N ASN A 533 1.02 34.83 5.52
CA ASN A 533 1.02 34.48 4.10
C ASN A 533 -0.18 33.60 3.73
N LYS A 534 -0.49 32.59 4.54
CA LYS A 534 -1.67 31.74 4.32
C LYS A 534 -2.99 32.53 4.39
N TYR A 535 -3.08 33.51 5.28
CA TYR A 535 -4.26 34.36 5.40
C TYR A 535 -4.40 35.30 4.19
N LEU A 536 -3.30 35.87 3.69
CA LEU A 536 -3.29 36.74 2.51
C LEU A 536 -3.66 36.00 1.21
N LEU A 537 -3.34 34.70 1.08
CA LEU A 537 -3.79 33.89 -0.07
C LEU A 537 -5.33 33.73 -0.17
N SER A 538 -6.07 34.01 0.90
CA SER A 538 -7.54 34.06 0.83
C SER A 538 -8.05 35.27 0.06
N VAL A 539 -7.28 36.37 0.01
CA VAL A 539 -7.61 37.59 -0.73
C VAL A 539 -7.65 37.31 -2.23
N SER A 540 -6.65 36.60 -2.78
CA SER A 540 -6.60 36.29 -4.22
C SER A 540 -7.77 35.46 -4.74
N ASN A 541 -8.42 34.69 -3.85
CA ASN A 541 -9.58 33.88 -4.20
C ASN A 541 -10.91 34.64 -4.09
N GLN A 542 -10.89 35.85 -3.51
CA GLN A 542 -12.10 36.63 -3.17
C GLN A 542 -12.14 38.03 -3.81
N SER A 543 -11.00 38.66 -4.08
CA SER A 543 -10.92 40.04 -4.59
C SER A 543 -10.95 40.09 -6.13
N VAL A 544 -11.81 40.96 -6.67
CA VAL A 544 -11.81 41.36 -8.10
C VAL A 544 -11.04 42.68 -8.28
N ASP A 545 -10.59 43.29 -7.18
CA ASP A 545 -9.91 44.58 -7.13
C ASP A 545 -8.38 44.40 -7.17
N GLU A 546 -7.75 44.97 -8.18
CA GLU A 546 -6.30 44.93 -8.42
C GLU A 546 -5.54 45.66 -7.30
N GLN A 547 -6.12 46.70 -6.71
CA GLN A 547 -5.49 47.45 -5.63
C GLN A 547 -5.35 46.61 -4.35
N GLN A 548 -6.39 45.84 -4.00
CA GLN A 548 -6.35 44.94 -2.84
C GLN A 548 -5.36 43.77 -3.02
N LEU A 549 -5.24 43.26 -4.25
CA LEU A 549 -4.22 42.28 -4.59
C LEU A 549 -2.82 42.88 -4.41
N ASN A 550 -2.64 44.12 -4.85
CA ASN A 550 -1.39 44.83 -4.67
C ASN A 550 -1.05 45.04 -3.18
N ASP A 551 -1.99 45.49 -2.36
CA ASP A 551 -1.77 45.61 -0.92
C ASP A 551 -1.37 44.27 -0.27
N ALA A 552 -1.98 43.16 -0.68
CA ALA A 552 -1.60 41.83 -0.20
C ALA A 552 -0.13 41.51 -0.54
N PHE A 553 0.30 41.80 -1.77
CA PHE A 553 1.68 41.60 -2.20
C PHE A 553 2.67 42.48 -1.43
N GLN A 554 2.32 43.74 -1.14
CA GLN A 554 3.15 44.61 -0.31
C GLN A 554 3.37 44.00 1.08
N ILE A 555 2.30 43.53 1.74
CA ILE A 555 2.40 42.90 3.06
C ILE A 555 3.26 41.62 2.99
N MET A 556 3.06 40.77 1.97
CA MET A 556 3.89 39.56 1.78
C MET A 556 5.38 39.90 1.63
N TYR A 557 5.71 40.99 0.92
CA TYR A 557 7.10 41.42 0.76
C TYR A 557 7.69 41.95 2.07
N VAL A 558 6.92 42.68 2.86
CA VAL A 558 7.36 43.12 4.20
C VAL A 558 7.59 41.93 5.12
N VAL A 559 6.68 40.95 5.11
CA VAL A 559 6.85 39.67 5.85
C VAL A 559 8.14 38.96 5.43
N LYS A 560 8.44 38.94 4.13
CA LYS A 560 9.69 38.38 3.61
C LYS A 560 10.93 39.12 4.11
N GLU A 561 10.98 40.45 4.02
CA GLU A 561 12.15 41.21 4.50
C GLU A 561 12.34 41.07 6.03
N LEU A 562 11.25 40.92 6.80
CA LEU A 562 11.32 40.62 8.23
C LEU A 562 11.89 39.22 8.52
N GLU A 563 11.49 38.21 7.74
CA GLU A 563 12.04 36.86 7.86
C GLU A 563 13.52 36.82 7.47
N MET A 564 13.95 37.50 6.40
CA MET A 564 15.37 37.63 6.06
C MET A 564 16.20 38.23 7.19
N ILE A 565 15.64 39.16 7.99
CA ILE A 565 16.32 39.70 9.19
C ILE A 565 16.39 38.64 10.29
N GLY A 566 15.31 37.90 10.53
CA GLY A 566 15.29 36.79 11.49
C GLY A 566 16.34 35.73 11.17
N ASP A 567 16.40 35.31 9.90
CA ASP A 567 17.33 34.32 9.37
C ASP A 567 18.79 34.74 9.56
N ILE A 568 19.13 36.02 9.36
CA ILE A 568 20.48 36.55 9.63
C ILE A 568 20.87 36.29 11.09
N ILE A 569 19.95 36.47 12.04
CA ILE A 569 20.21 36.24 13.46
C ILE A 569 20.27 34.73 13.76
N ASN A 570 19.30 33.98 13.26
CA ASN A 570 19.11 32.57 13.59
C ASN A 570 20.17 31.65 12.97
N THR A 571 20.65 31.97 11.77
CA THR A 571 21.63 31.15 11.06
C THR A 571 23.04 31.72 11.19
N ASN A 572 23.30 32.91 10.64
CA ASN A 572 24.63 33.49 10.59
C ASN A 572 25.12 33.96 11.97
N LEU A 573 24.33 34.78 12.67
CA LEU A 573 24.77 35.34 13.95
C LEU A 573 24.88 34.26 15.04
N ARG A 574 23.95 33.30 15.06
CA ARG A 574 24.01 32.15 15.98
C ARG A 574 25.26 31.31 15.77
N HIS A 575 25.67 31.09 14.53
CA HIS A 575 26.92 30.38 14.24
C HIS A 575 28.12 31.11 14.87
N GLN A 576 28.19 32.42 14.70
CA GLN A 576 29.24 33.25 15.32
C GLN A 576 29.15 33.26 16.85
N ALA A 577 27.95 33.34 17.41
CA ALA A 577 27.73 33.30 18.87
C ALA A 577 28.19 31.99 19.48
N THR A 578 27.86 30.85 18.84
CA THR A 578 28.27 29.52 19.30
C THR A 578 29.80 29.37 19.26
N LYS A 579 30.43 29.84 18.18
CA LYS A 579 31.90 29.88 18.05
C LYS A 579 32.54 30.78 19.12
N TRP A 580 31.95 31.95 19.38
CA TRP A 580 32.43 32.91 20.38
C TRP A 580 32.36 32.38 21.82
N LEU A 581 31.24 31.75 22.19
CA LEU A 581 31.01 31.23 23.55
C LEU A 581 32.04 30.16 23.96
N VAL A 582 32.53 29.36 23.01
CA VAL A 582 33.58 28.35 23.23
C VAL A 582 34.99 28.97 23.24
N SER A 583 35.17 30.14 22.62
CA SER A 583 36.47 30.80 22.55
C SER A 583 36.83 31.49 23.89
N ASN A 584 38.12 31.78 24.10
CA ASN A 584 38.61 32.64 25.20
C ASN A 584 38.91 34.07 24.73
N ALA A 585 38.48 34.46 23.53
CA ALA A 585 38.69 35.80 23.00
C ALA A 585 37.75 36.82 23.66
N ASP A 586 38.18 38.07 23.72
CA ASP A 586 37.33 39.21 24.08
C ASP A 586 37.59 40.35 23.10
N PHE A 587 36.58 41.18 22.85
CA PHE A 587 36.73 42.38 22.04
C PHE A 587 37.53 43.44 22.81
N SER A 588 38.28 44.26 22.09
CA SER A 588 38.80 45.51 22.64
C SER A 588 37.67 46.47 23.01
N ASP A 589 37.93 47.42 23.91
CA ASP A 589 36.93 48.42 24.32
C ASP A 589 36.39 49.22 23.12
N ASP A 590 37.29 49.65 22.22
CA ASP A 590 36.90 50.30 20.96
C ASP A 590 36.02 49.38 20.11
N GLY A 591 36.38 48.09 20.03
CA GLY A 591 35.62 47.10 19.27
C GLY A 591 34.20 46.88 19.81
N LYS A 592 34.01 46.94 21.12
CA LYS A 592 32.67 46.86 21.75
C LYS A 592 31.85 48.09 21.38
N ILE A 593 32.44 49.29 21.45
CA ILE A 593 31.77 50.56 21.08
C ILE A 593 31.35 50.54 19.61
N GLU A 594 32.22 50.09 18.70
CA GLU A 594 31.93 49.98 17.26
C GLU A 594 30.71 49.07 17.00
N LEU A 595 30.70 47.88 17.63
CA LEU A 595 29.61 46.91 17.49
C LEU A 595 28.29 47.42 18.09
N GLU A 596 28.33 48.04 19.28
CA GLU A 596 27.15 48.68 19.88
C GLU A 596 26.58 49.77 18.98
N GLU A 597 27.45 50.59 18.38
CA GLU A 597 27.01 51.69 17.56
C GLU A 597 26.22 51.22 16.33
N ILE A 598 26.75 50.25 15.56
CA ILE A 598 26.07 49.73 14.37
C ILE A 598 24.81 48.95 14.75
N HIS A 599 24.82 48.22 15.87
CA HIS A 599 23.66 47.51 16.40
C HIS A 599 22.50 48.46 16.74
N LEU A 600 22.81 49.58 17.41
CA LEU A 600 21.84 50.64 17.67
C LEU A 600 21.28 51.25 16.38
N LYS A 601 22.08 51.34 15.30
CA LYS A 601 21.58 51.80 14.00
C LYS A 601 20.62 50.78 13.38
N ALA A 602 20.93 49.48 13.45
CA ALA A 602 20.06 48.41 12.97
C ALA A 602 18.68 48.44 13.65
N LEU A 603 18.64 48.56 14.98
CA LEU A 603 17.39 48.69 15.74
C LEU A 603 16.58 49.94 15.38
N LYS A 604 17.26 51.08 15.19
CA LYS A 604 16.63 52.33 14.75
C LYS A 604 16.08 52.19 13.34
N GLN A 605 16.79 51.51 12.44
CA GLN A 605 16.37 51.33 11.06
C GLN A 605 15.14 50.43 10.96
N ILE A 606 15.11 49.30 11.67
CA ILE A 606 13.91 48.44 11.78
C ILE A 606 12.72 49.26 12.29
N SER A 607 12.90 50.03 13.37
CA SER A 607 11.82 50.81 13.98
C SER A 607 11.21 51.81 12.99
N ARG A 608 12.04 52.59 12.29
CA ARG A 608 11.54 53.56 11.31
C ARG A 608 10.86 52.89 10.11
N SER A 609 11.39 51.75 9.65
CA SER A 609 10.75 51.01 8.56
C SER A 609 9.38 50.45 8.96
N MET A 610 9.23 50.00 10.21
CA MET A 610 7.94 49.56 10.73
C MET A 610 6.97 50.73 10.92
N GLU A 611 7.45 51.92 11.29
CA GLU A 611 6.62 53.15 11.33
C GLU A 611 6.10 53.53 9.94
N VAL A 612 6.95 53.44 8.91
CA VAL A 612 6.55 53.67 7.51
C VAL A 612 5.54 52.62 7.04
N PHE A 613 5.69 51.37 7.48
CA PHE A 613 4.73 50.31 7.15
C PHE A 613 3.38 50.51 7.85
N ASP A 614 3.36 50.91 9.12
CA ASP A 614 2.13 51.17 9.88
C ASP A 614 1.32 52.31 9.25
N GLU A 615 1.98 53.43 8.98
CA GLU A 615 1.37 54.57 8.31
C GLU A 615 2.34 55.13 7.27
N PHE A 616 2.01 54.91 6.00
CA PHE A 616 2.87 55.33 4.92
C PHE A 616 2.97 56.85 4.88
N ASN A 617 4.20 57.34 4.93
CA ASN A 617 4.53 58.75 4.74
C ASN A 617 5.79 58.84 3.88
N GLN A 618 5.67 59.55 2.75
CA GLN A 618 6.73 59.64 1.75
C GLN A 618 8.02 60.27 2.31
N GLU A 619 7.90 61.28 3.18
CA GLU A 619 9.05 61.92 3.83
C GLU A 619 9.73 60.95 4.81
N LYS A 620 8.95 60.21 5.62
CA LYS A 620 9.50 59.20 6.53
C LYS A 620 10.21 58.09 5.75
N ALA A 621 9.63 57.62 4.65
CA ALA A 621 10.23 56.59 3.81
C ALA A 621 11.53 57.07 3.12
N ALA A 622 11.54 58.31 2.61
CA ALA A 622 12.74 58.95 2.08
C ALA A 622 13.81 59.14 3.18
N HIS A 623 13.39 59.44 4.41
CA HIS A 623 14.27 59.54 5.56
C HIS A 623 14.95 58.21 5.88
N VAL A 624 14.20 57.09 5.91
CA VAL A 624 14.74 55.73 6.08
C VAL A 624 15.82 55.45 5.03
N ARG A 625 15.55 55.74 3.76
CA ARG A 625 16.52 55.56 2.67
C ARG A 625 17.77 56.43 2.84
N SER A 626 17.62 57.68 3.25
CA SER A 626 18.77 58.58 3.48
C SER A 626 19.65 58.12 4.64
N LYS A 627 19.05 57.51 5.67
CA LYS A 627 19.77 56.98 6.84
C LYS A 627 20.54 55.71 6.50
N TYR A 628 20.04 54.87 5.60
CA TYR A 628 20.78 53.70 5.13
C TYR A 628 22.16 54.06 4.58
N GLN A 629 22.26 55.09 3.72
CA GLN A 629 23.55 55.52 3.19
C GLN A 629 24.51 55.90 4.34
N LYS A 630 24.04 56.70 5.30
CA LYS A 630 24.82 57.09 6.47
C LYS A 630 25.24 55.89 7.34
N TYR A 631 24.44 54.83 7.39
CA TYR A 631 24.74 53.61 8.15
C TYR A 631 25.69 52.67 7.41
N ALA A 632 25.60 52.64 6.08
CA ALA A 632 26.57 51.94 5.24
C ALA A 632 27.94 52.62 5.30
N ASP A 633 27.99 53.96 5.17
CA ASP A 633 29.23 54.74 5.30
C ASP A 633 29.85 54.58 6.70
N LEU A 634 29.00 54.52 7.74
CA LEU A 634 29.44 54.24 9.11
C LEU A 634 30.01 52.82 9.23
N ALA A 635 29.36 51.80 8.67
CA ALA A 635 29.87 50.43 8.71
C ALA A 635 31.26 50.33 8.06
N GLU A 636 31.46 51.00 6.92
CA GLU A 636 32.76 51.09 6.24
C GLU A 636 33.80 51.83 7.10
N SER A 637 33.42 52.92 7.79
CA SER A 637 34.35 53.64 8.66
C SER A 637 34.74 52.85 9.92
N LEU A 638 33.81 52.08 10.50
CA LEU A 638 34.09 51.18 11.62
C LEU A 638 34.99 50.02 11.18
N GLU A 639 34.75 49.44 10.00
CA GLU A 639 35.60 48.40 9.42
C GLU A 639 37.03 48.91 9.19
N LYS A 640 37.17 50.13 8.65
CA LYS A 640 38.48 50.79 8.50
C LYS A 640 39.16 51.00 9.86
N SER A 641 38.43 51.48 10.86
CA SER A 641 38.96 51.69 12.22
C SER A 641 39.45 50.37 12.84
N HIS A 642 38.74 49.27 12.60
CA HIS A 642 39.17 47.94 12.99
C HIS A 642 40.48 47.52 12.31
N TYR A 643 40.62 47.72 10.99
CA TYR A 643 41.88 47.43 10.28
C TYR A 643 43.05 48.29 10.77
N GLU A 644 42.82 49.59 11.01
CA GLU A 644 43.83 50.48 11.59
C GLU A 644 44.33 49.96 12.95
N ARG A 645 43.41 49.44 13.78
CA ARG A 645 43.73 48.85 15.08
C ARG A 645 44.47 47.51 14.97
N LEU A 646 44.34 46.76 13.87
CA LEU A 646 45.15 45.54 13.67
C LEU A 646 46.64 45.87 13.47
N PHE A 647 46.97 47.01 12.86
CA PHE A 647 48.37 47.44 12.68
C PHE A 647 49.06 47.80 14.01
N THR A 648 48.30 48.10 15.07
CA THR A 648 48.86 48.39 16.40
C THR A 648 49.21 47.14 17.20
N GLN A 649 49.00 45.94 16.63
CA GLN A 649 49.24 44.63 17.25
C GLN A 649 48.52 44.43 18.60
N ASN A 650 47.37 45.09 18.79
CA ASN A 650 46.53 44.86 19.96
C ASN A 650 46.04 43.39 20.00
N GLN A 651 46.45 42.65 21.03
CA GLN A 651 46.22 41.19 21.12
C GLN A 651 44.74 40.81 21.16
N GLN A 652 43.89 41.60 21.83
CA GLN A 652 42.44 41.38 21.86
C GLN A 652 41.85 41.52 20.46
N THR A 653 42.21 42.60 19.75
CA THR A 653 41.74 42.87 18.39
C THR A 653 42.13 41.76 17.42
N LEU A 654 43.38 41.28 17.48
CA LEU A 654 43.85 40.15 16.67
C LEU A 654 43.04 38.88 16.95
N SER A 655 42.77 38.58 18.23
CA SER A 655 42.04 37.37 18.63
C SER A 655 40.55 37.39 18.26
N SER A 656 39.94 38.57 18.16
CA SER A 656 38.50 38.74 17.90
C SER A 656 38.15 39.15 16.46
N SER A 657 39.16 39.40 15.61
CA SER A 657 38.99 40.10 14.33
C SER A 657 37.96 39.46 13.39
N GLU A 658 38.04 38.15 13.20
CA GLU A 658 37.12 37.40 12.32
C GLU A 658 35.65 37.61 12.73
N ILE A 659 35.36 37.44 14.02
CA ILE A 659 33.99 37.54 14.55
C ILE A 659 33.52 38.98 14.57
N HIS A 660 34.41 39.94 14.86
CA HIS A 660 34.09 41.36 14.84
C HIS A 660 33.65 41.83 13.44
N LEU A 661 34.43 41.50 12.40
CA LEU A 661 34.12 41.89 11.03
C LEU A 661 32.82 41.24 10.53
N GLU A 662 32.58 39.97 10.88
CA GLU A 662 31.32 39.30 10.57
C GLU A 662 30.12 39.97 11.25
N LEU A 663 30.23 40.32 12.53
CA LEU A 663 29.18 41.05 13.25
C LEU A 663 28.82 42.38 12.57
N LEU A 664 29.82 43.17 12.16
CA LEU A 664 29.60 44.41 11.41
C LEU A 664 28.84 44.14 10.10
N GLY A 665 29.26 43.15 9.33
CA GLY A 665 28.65 42.77 8.05
C GLY A 665 27.20 42.28 8.19
N LEU A 666 26.93 41.46 9.22
CA LEU A 666 25.59 40.95 9.51
C LEU A 666 24.64 42.07 9.96
N LEU A 667 25.08 42.96 10.86
CA LEU A 667 24.27 44.10 11.32
C LEU A 667 24.03 45.13 10.20
N ASN A 668 24.99 45.33 9.29
CA ASN A 668 24.78 46.13 8.10
C ASN A 668 23.78 45.47 7.12
N SER A 669 23.81 44.13 7.01
CA SER A 669 22.80 43.39 6.24
C SER A 669 21.39 43.55 6.82
N VAL A 670 21.26 43.55 8.16
CA VAL A 670 19.98 43.89 8.83
C VAL A 670 19.52 45.31 8.46
N ASN A 671 20.41 46.31 8.47
CA ASN A 671 20.09 47.67 8.02
C ASN A 671 19.57 47.70 6.57
N ARG A 672 20.16 46.91 5.68
CA ARG A 672 19.75 46.81 4.27
C ARG A 672 18.34 46.23 4.13
N HIS A 673 18.04 45.09 4.76
CA HIS A 673 16.72 44.47 4.71
C HIS A 673 15.64 45.35 5.36
N ALA A 674 15.96 45.98 6.50
CA ALA A 674 15.07 46.95 7.11
C ALA A 674 14.75 48.10 6.14
N THR A 675 15.73 48.60 5.39
CA THR A 675 15.53 49.67 4.41
C THR A 675 14.68 49.25 3.22
N ASN A 676 14.78 47.98 2.79
CA ASN A 676 13.98 47.45 1.69
C ASN A 676 12.47 47.55 1.97
N ILE A 677 12.05 47.30 3.21
CA ILE A 677 10.65 47.47 3.65
C ILE A 677 10.12 48.84 3.24
N ALA A 678 10.83 49.93 3.58
CA ALA A 678 10.41 51.29 3.21
C ALA A 678 10.52 51.56 1.70
N ARG A 679 11.53 51.00 1.01
CA ARG A 679 11.72 51.19 -0.44
C ARG A 679 10.59 50.59 -1.26
N ILE A 680 10.12 49.40 -0.89
CA ILE A 680 9.04 48.70 -1.60
C ILE A 680 7.77 49.53 -1.53
N LEU A 681 7.43 50.02 -0.32
CA LEU A 681 6.26 50.87 -0.11
C LEU A 681 6.34 52.16 -0.95
N MET A 682 7.52 52.78 -1.07
CA MET A 682 7.70 53.96 -1.93
C MET A 682 7.57 53.67 -3.43
N ASN A 683 8.07 52.53 -3.89
CA ASN A 683 8.07 52.21 -5.32
C ASN A 683 6.66 51.93 -5.83
N TRP A 684 5.83 51.30 -5.01
CA TRP A 684 4.48 50.91 -5.40
C TRP A 684 3.51 52.10 -5.40
N GLN A 685 3.69 53.08 -4.51
CA GLN A 685 2.92 54.32 -4.60
C GLN A 685 3.18 55.13 -5.89
N LYS A 686 4.42 55.09 -6.41
CA LYS A 686 4.73 55.76 -7.68
C LYS A 686 4.08 55.09 -8.90
N GLU A 687 3.63 53.85 -8.76
CA GLU A 687 2.87 53.13 -9.79
C GLU A 687 1.37 53.42 -9.69
N GLU A 688 0.83 53.77 -8.51
CA GLU A 688 -0.56 54.24 -8.35
C GLU A 688 -0.78 55.68 -8.86
N ASP A 689 0.25 56.54 -8.81
CA ASP A 689 0.21 57.93 -9.31
C ASP A 689 0.43 58.06 -10.84
N ARG A 690 0.63 56.95 -11.56
CA ARG A 690 0.83 56.90 -13.02
C ARG A 690 -0.38 56.30 -13.72
#